data_AF-A0A2A5D8H8-F1
#
_entry.id   AF-A0A2A5D8H8-F1
#
_cell.length_a   1.000
_cell.length_b   1.000
_cell.length_c   1.000
_cell.angle_alpha   90.00
_cell.angle_beta   90.00
_cell.angle_gamma   90.00
#
_symmetry.space_group_name_H-M   'P 1'
#
loop_
_entity.id
_entity.type
_entity.pdbx_description
1 polymer ?
#
loop_
_entity_poly.entity_id
_entity_poly.type
_entity_poly.pdbx_seq_one_letter_code
_entity_poly.pdbx_strand_id
1 'polypeptide(L)'
;MKFYFKLFIFMAIFSVLAFKTAYTQEELRIKRKEVFAFTKKPSLKKVGDKIIISFTSKDYCDVTIAIEDSNGNIIRHLASGVLGKNAPMPFQKNSLSQSVTWDSKNDQGEYVLNYDSLTLRVSLGIKPYFEKNLYSNPKKRQGREAPILKATKEGVYVYDGGVGFDFVKLFSPNGDYIKTIYPFPGNKIKDVTGLQMKKREDGKVLPLKPTYLQQSLLVSGNYYGYTGRKKEWLYPESVEIEDHHAGMRWYASSFLAVKNGKIALGMDYLCRLATDGTTGGMNLNGPPISKVGPKSKLKKSLLQTVNPRSGALSPDGKTLYLAGYHYCKFGQASNDIITSGSWHSYHGVYKMELASNKKPVLFLGSDVFEKSGSDENSFNVPAHVETDAKGNVYVSDHLNHRVQIFSSDGKLIKSLNVPNPSQVAIEPHTQKVYAVSSIVYVEGRNSKKIRLKKIQSKITVFSAAPEFKNENQFNLPKDFNTWIKPVQYKGNYGFPLSVTVLKNKDDINVWISREWLRENVNTIKKGFKKTNIRIYTIKGKKLKLTNDFGKEISDQNIMSVPAKFNRQRINFNPKNKKLYMTEGRALLGGTLFKQIREINPETGKISVIQTPFDAEDMCFDHDGFLYLRTRSHVVRYELSNSKWREVPWIMVMNKKGFILAHQVPTENQTLSLH
;
A
#
# COMPACT_ATOMS: atom_id res chain seq x y z
N MET A 1 61.44 -20.01 -18.43
CA MET A 1 60.09 -20.64 -18.45
C MET A 1 59.73 -21.37 -17.14
N LYS A 2 60.61 -22.22 -16.56
CA LYS A 2 60.34 -22.93 -15.29
C LYS A 2 60.15 -22.04 -14.04
N PHE A 3 60.77 -20.87 -13.99
CA PHE A 3 60.64 -19.93 -12.85
C PHE A 3 59.28 -19.21 -12.84
N TYR A 4 58.81 -18.75 -14.01
CA TYR A 4 57.49 -18.13 -14.18
C TYR A 4 56.34 -19.12 -13.93
N PHE A 5 56.51 -20.40 -14.29
CA PHE A 5 55.51 -21.43 -14.01
C PHE A 5 55.35 -21.70 -12.51
N LYS A 6 56.45 -21.69 -11.74
CA LYS A 6 56.40 -21.79 -10.27
C LYS A 6 55.78 -20.55 -9.63
N LEU A 7 56.06 -19.35 -10.14
CA LEU A 7 55.47 -18.10 -9.64
C LEU A 7 53.96 -18.04 -9.93
N PHE A 8 53.51 -18.55 -11.08
CA PHE A 8 52.10 -18.61 -11.46
C PHE A 8 51.33 -19.63 -10.62
N ILE A 9 51.93 -20.79 -10.30
CA ILE A 9 51.35 -21.77 -9.36
C ILE A 9 51.31 -21.20 -7.94
N PHE A 10 52.35 -20.48 -7.50
CA PHE A 10 52.37 -19.87 -6.17
C PHE A 10 51.30 -18.75 -6.04
N MET A 11 51.11 -17.92 -7.07
CA MET A 11 50.02 -16.92 -7.12
C MET A 11 48.63 -17.56 -7.27
N ALA A 12 48.49 -18.67 -7.99
CA ALA A 12 47.24 -19.42 -8.09
C ALA A 12 46.86 -20.09 -6.76
N ILE A 13 47.85 -20.62 -6.02
CA ILE A 13 47.63 -21.18 -4.68
C ILE A 13 47.33 -20.07 -3.68
N PHE A 14 47.99 -18.91 -3.75
CA PHE A 14 47.68 -17.77 -2.87
C PHE A 14 46.31 -17.13 -3.19
N SER A 15 45.86 -17.13 -4.45
CA SER A 15 44.50 -16.67 -4.80
C SER A 15 43.42 -17.69 -4.42
N VAL A 16 43.72 -18.99 -4.40
CA VAL A 16 42.82 -20.02 -3.87
C VAL A 16 42.79 -20.03 -2.33
N LEU A 17 43.89 -19.67 -1.65
CA LEU A 17 43.90 -19.48 -0.18
C LEU A 17 43.33 -18.11 0.25
N ALA A 18 43.45 -17.06 -0.56
CA ALA A 18 42.91 -15.73 -0.25
C ALA A 18 41.40 -15.58 -0.51
N PHE A 19 40.77 -16.51 -1.23
CA PHE A 19 39.30 -16.55 -1.42
C PHE A 19 38.58 -17.53 -0.49
N LYS A 20 39.25 -17.97 0.57
CA LYS A 20 38.62 -18.71 1.69
C LYS A 20 38.68 -17.94 3.01
N THR A 21 38.71 -16.61 2.98
CA THR A 21 37.97 -15.84 4.00
C THR A 21 36.49 -15.90 3.62
N ALA A 22 35.93 -17.10 3.70
CA ALA A 22 34.56 -17.19 4.15
C ALA A 22 34.56 -16.42 5.48
N TYR A 23 34.07 -15.19 5.48
CA TYR A 23 33.36 -14.66 6.63
C TYR A 23 32.35 -15.76 6.96
N THR A 24 32.73 -16.67 7.84
CA THR A 24 31.96 -17.86 8.12
C THR A 24 30.63 -17.35 8.61
N GLN A 25 29.53 -17.76 7.98
CA GLN A 25 28.17 -17.49 8.45
C GLN A 25 27.98 -17.80 9.94
N GLU A 26 28.86 -18.59 10.55
CA GLU A 26 28.93 -18.78 12.00
C GLU A 26 29.18 -17.51 12.81
N GLU A 27 29.94 -16.52 12.33
CA GLU A 27 30.26 -15.32 13.12
C GLU A 27 29.03 -14.39 13.28
N LEU A 28 28.12 -14.41 12.30
CA LEU A 28 26.80 -13.75 12.38
C LEU A 28 25.75 -14.62 13.06
N ARG A 29 25.98 -15.93 13.19
CA ARG A 29 25.11 -16.84 13.95
C ARG A 29 25.57 -16.84 15.39
N ILE A 30 24.99 -15.95 16.18
CA ILE A 30 24.82 -16.24 17.60
C ILE A 30 24.08 -17.58 17.68
N LYS A 31 24.76 -18.64 18.14
CA LYS A 31 24.16 -19.95 18.41
C LYS A 31 23.23 -19.79 19.62
N ARG A 32 22.06 -19.18 19.39
CA ARG A 32 21.02 -18.98 20.38
C ARG A 32 20.51 -20.35 20.79
N LYS A 33 20.77 -20.73 22.03
CA LYS A 33 20.01 -21.80 22.67
C LYS A 33 18.84 -21.14 23.39
N GLU A 34 17.61 -21.62 23.19
CA GLU A 34 16.42 -21.11 23.87
C GLU A 34 16.38 -21.59 25.33
N VAL A 35 17.42 -21.25 26.10
CA VAL A 35 17.60 -21.64 27.50
C VAL A 35 17.70 -20.37 28.33
N PHE A 36 16.55 -19.88 28.80
CA PHE A 36 16.42 -18.62 29.54
C PHE A 36 16.16 -18.90 31.03
N ALA A 37 17.18 -19.39 31.72
CA ALA A 37 17.09 -19.70 33.14
C ALA A 37 18.33 -19.25 33.90
N PHE A 38 18.15 -18.82 35.14
CA PHE A 38 19.26 -18.56 36.05
C PHE A 38 19.71 -19.86 36.72
N THR A 39 21.01 -20.12 36.72
CA THR A 39 21.62 -21.08 37.67
C THR A 39 21.92 -20.39 39.00
N LYS A 40 22.19 -19.08 38.97
CA LYS A 40 22.22 -18.21 40.15
C LYS A 40 21.36 -16.98 39.89
N LYS A 41 20.30 -16.81 40.69
CA LYS A 41 19.40 -15.65 40.63
C LYS A 41 20.19 -14.34 40.83
N PRO A 42 19.71 -13.22 40.29
CA PRO A 42 20.32 -11.91 40.52
C PRO A 42 20.48 -11.60 42.01
N SER A 43 21.65 -11.07 42.38
CA SER A 43 21.98 -10.63 43.73
C SER A 43 22.67 -9.28 43.69
N LEU A 44 22.45 -8.48 44.72
CA LEU A 44 23.04 -7.15 44.89
C LEU A 44 24.12 -7.20 45.98
N LYS A 45 25.24 -6.51 45.74
CA LYS A 45 26.26 -6.23 46.74
C LYS A 45 26.66 -4.76 46.67
N LYS A 46 26.42 -4.01 47.75
CA LYS A 46 26.90 -2.63 47.87
C LYS A 46 28.40 -2.64 48.17
N VAL A 47 29.16 -1.84 47.42
CA VAL A 47 30.60 -1.64 47.61
C VAL A 47 30.88 -0.14 47.49
N GLY A 48 31.02 0.53 48.63
CA GLY A 48 31.10 1.99 48.68
C GLY A 48 29.82 2.65 48.18
N ASP A 49 29.96 3.52 47.19
CA ASP A 49 28.90 4.26 46.48
C ASP A 49 28.26 3.47 45.32
N LYS A 50 28.81 2.30 45.00
CA LYS A 50 28.40 1.48 43.85
C LYS A 50 27.65 0.22 44.29
N ILE A 51 26.78 -0.24 43.41
CA ILE A 51 26.03 -1.48 43.57
C ILE A 51 26.49 -2.47 42.51
N ILE A 52 27.01 -3.60 42.95
CA ILE A 52 27.40 -4.71 42.08
C ILE A 52 26.22 -5.66 41.94
N ILE A 53 25.81 -5.87 40.70
CA ILE A 53 24.74 -6.78 40.31
C ILE A 53 25.39 -8.04 39.75
N SER A 54 25.15 -9.17 40.40
CA SER A 54 25.69 -10.46 39.96
C SER A 54 24.58 -11.46 39.65
N PHE A 55 24.74 -12.23 38.59
CA PHE A 55 23.83 -13.34 38.26
C PHE A 55 24.60 -14.41 37.48
N THR A 56 24.02 -15.60 37.32
CA THR A 56 24.56 -16.61 36.42
C THR A 56 23.43 -17.20 35.58
N SER A 57 23.61 -17.10 34.26
CA SER A 57 22.71 -17.69 33.28
C SER A 57 23.05 -19.17 33.04
N LYS A 58 22.05 -19.97 32.67
CA LYS A 58 22.24 -21.40 32.37
C LYS A 58 22.97 -21.62 31.03
N ASP A 59 22.83 -20.69 30.10
CA ASP A 59 23.55 -20.70 28.81
C ASP A 59 23.67 -19.26 28.28
N TYR A 60 24.45 -19.06 27.21
CA TYR A 60 24.62 -17.76 26.59
C TYR A 60 23.32 -17.31 25.91
N CYS A 61 22.70 -16.28 26.49
CA CYS A 61 21.48 -15.68 25.99
C CYS A 61 21.59 -14.15 25.97
N ASP A 62 20.59 -13.49 25.41
CA ASP A 62 20.40 -12.06 25.60
C ASP A 62 19.99 -11.75 27.04
N VAL A 63 20.56 -10.67 27.56
CA VAL A 63 20.33 -10.17 28.91
C VAL A 63 20.04 -8.70 28.84
N THR A 64 19.06 -8.26 29.63
CA THR A 64 18.83 -6.84 29.93
C THR A 64 18.81 -6.63 31.44
N ILE A 65 19.52 -5.61 31.90
CA ILE A 65 19.55 -5.16 33.29
C ILE A 65 18.98 -3.74 33.34
N ALA A 66 17.95 -3.56 34.15
CA ALA A 66 17.31 -2.28 34.40
C ALA A 66 17.00 -2.10 35.89
N ILE A 67 16.97 -0.85 36.34
CA ILE A 67 16.44 -0.46 37.65
C ILE A 67 15.08 0.18 37.45
N GLU A 68 14.10 -0.22 38.25
CA GLU A 68 12.71 0.22 38.16
C GLU A 68 12.25 0.90 39.44
N ASP A 69 11.35 1.87 39.31
CA ASP A 69 10.63 2.46 40.44
C ASP A 69 9.50 1.55 40.94
N SER A 70 8.80 1.97 41.99
CA SER A 70 7.66 1.24 42.58
C SER A 70 6.45 1.09 41.65
N ASN A 71 6.40 1.85 40.55
CA ASN A 71 5.36 1.75 39.53
C ASN A 71 5.79 0.85 38.35
N GLY A 72 6.98 0.27 38.39
CA GLY A 72 7.55 -0.54 37.32
C GLY A 72 8.12 0.28 36.15
N ASN A 73 8.31 1.59 36.29
CA ASN A 73 9.00 2.39 35.28
C ASN A 73 10.50 2.17 35.39
N ILE A 74 11.17 1.90 34.26
CA ILE A 74 12.63 1.88 34.21
C ILE A 74 13.17 3.30 34.43
N ILE A 75 13.99 3.47 35.47
CA ILE A 75 14.70 4.72 35.78
C ILE A 75 16.17 4.67 35.36
N ARG A 76 16.71 3.46 35.14
CA ARG A 76 18.08 3.26 34.67
C ARG A 76 18.19 2.02 33.79
N HIS A 77 18.67 2.18 32.56
CA HIS A 77 19.11 1.06 31.73
C HIS A 77 20.62 0.84 31.96
N LEU A 78 20.99 -0.33 32.51
CA LEU A 78 22.38 -0.61 32.86
C LEU A 78 23.15 -1.32 31.75
N ALA A 79 22.52 -2.35 31.18
CA ALA A 79 23.15 -3.16 30.14
C ALA A 79 22.09 -3.91 29.34
N SER A 80 22.28 -4.01 28.03
CA SER A 80 21.51 -4.94 27.18
C SER A 80 22.40 -5.52 26.11
N GLY A 81 22.33 -6.82 25.88
CA GLY A 81 23.24 -7.50 24.96
C GLY A 81 23.20 -9.02 25.05
N VAL A 82 23.92 -9.68 24.16
CA VAL A 82 24.02 -11.13 24.13
C VAL A 82 25.30 -11.59 24.82
N LEU A 83 25.18 -12.48 25.82
CA LEU A 83 26.34 -13.07 26.49
C LEU A 83 27.12 -13.98 25.53
N GLY A 84 28.40 -14.21 25.83
CA GLY A 84 29.28 -15.07 25.05
C GLY A 84 30.55 -14.35 24.58
N LYS A 85 31.17 -14.84 23.51
CA LYS A 85 32.45 -14.33 23.00
C LYS A 85 32.43 -12.83 22.68
N ASN A 86 31.32 -12.36 22.12
CA ASN A 86 31.15 -10.98 21.68
C ASN A 86 30.22 -10.18 22.61
N ALA A 87 30.16 -10.53 23.89
CA ALA A 87 29.34 -9.81 24.85
C ALA A 87 29.73 -8.31 24.89
N PRO A 88 28.76 -7.38 24.76
CA PRO A 88 29.05 -5.96 24.83
C PRO A 88 29.35 -5.56 26.27
N MET A 89 30.24 -4.59 26.46
CA MET A 89 30.44 -3.98 27.78
C MET A 89 29.10 -3.42 28.30
N PRO A 90 28.80 -3.53 29.60
CA PRO A 90 29.66 -4.01 30.68
C PRO A 90 29.66 -5.53 30.92
N PHE A 91 29.02 -6.34 30.06
CA PHE A 91 29.01 -7.79 30.24
C PHE A 91 30.40 -8.40 30.03
N GLN A 92 30.72 -9.38 30.87
CA GLN A 92 31.95 -10.15 30.82
C GLN A 92 31.89 -11.13 29.65
N LYS A 93 32.87 -11.05 28.75
CA LYS A 93 32.99 -11.95 27.59
C LYS A 93 33.25 -13.39 28.03
N ASN A 94 32.73 -14.35 27.27
CA ASN A 94 32.87 -15.79 27.51
C ASN A 94 32.44 -16.25 28.92
N SER A 95 31.61 -15.49 29.64
CA SER A 95 31.17 -15.86 30.97
C SER A 95 29.65 -16.00 31.05
N LEU A 96 29.17 -17.06 31.70
CA LEU A 96 27.76 -17.20 32.08
C LEU A 96 27.45 -16.48 33.39
N SER A 97 28.47 -16.32 34.24
CA SER A 97 28.44 -15.51 35.46
C SER A 97 28.80 -14.07 35.11
N GLN A 98 27.90 -13.16 35.44
CA GLN A 98 28.01 -11.76 35.07
C GLN A 98 28.06 -10.91 36.32
N SER A 99 28.86 -9.84 36.25
CA SER A 99 28.96 -8.82 37.28
C SER A 99 28.91 -7.45 36.62
N VAL A 100 27.84 -6.70 36.85
CA VAL A 100 27.63 -5.36 36.30
C VAL A 100 27.53 -4.37 37.44
N THR A 101 28.23 -3.25 37.33
CA THR A 101 28.25 -2.22 38.36
C THR A 101 27.30 -1.10 38.00
N TRP A 102 26.46 -0.73 38.95
CA TRP A 102 25.64 0.47 38.91
C TRP A 102 26.28 1.56 39.78
N ASP A 103 26.41 2.75 39.22
CA ASP A 103 26.93 3.97 39.85
C ASP A 103 25.88 4.75 40.65
N SER A 104 24.74 4.12 40.93
CA SER A 104 23.63 4.71 41.68
C SER A 104 22.98 5.92 40.99
N LYS A 105 23.20 6.09 39.67
CA LYS A 105 22.61 7.16 38.86
C LYS A 105 21.45 6.67 37.99
N ASN A 106 20.45 7.51 37.78
CA ASN A 106 19.41 7.30 36.76
C ASN A 106 19.95 7.55 35.34
N ASP A 107 19.12 7.36 34.32
CA ASP A 107 19.52 7.60 32.92
C ASP A 107 19.86 9.06 32.61
N GLN A 108 19.44 10.00 33.47
CA GLN A 108 19.76 11.43 33.40
C GLN A 108 21.10 11.77 34.09
N GLY A 109 21.75 10.78 34.74
CA GLY A 109 23.02 10.98 35.45
C GLY A 109 22.87 11.54 36.87
N GLU A 110 21.65 11.60 37.39
CA GLU A 110 21.33 12.06 38.75
C GLU A 110 21.39 10.90 39.74
N TYR A 111 21.88 11.16 40.95
CA TYR A 111 21.96 10.13 41.99
C TYR A 111 20.57 9.76 42.52
N VAL A 112 20.32 8.45 42.61
CA VAL A 112 19.12 7.88 43.21
C VAL A 112 19.40 7.60 44.68
N LEU A 113 18.78 8.38 45.57
CA LEU A 113 19.10 8.39 47.00
C LEU A 113 18.30 7.34 47.80
N ASN A 114 17.13 6.93 47.31
CA ASN A 114 16.27 5.95 47.97
C ASN A 114 16.24 4.65 47.15
N TYR A 115 16.85 3.59 47.68
CA TYR A 115 16.88 2.27 47.04
C TYR A 115 15.70 1.38 47.42
N ASP A 116 15.02 1.66 48.55
CA ASP A 116 14.03 0.74 49.14
C ASP A 116 12.76 0.61 48.29
N SER A 117 12.49 1.63 47.46
CA SER A 117 11.37 1.63 46.52
C SER A 117 11.72 1.09 45.13
N LEU A 118 12.96 0.62 44.92
CA LEU A 118 13.46 0.22 43.62
C LEU A 118 13.50 -1.29 43.43
N THR A 119 13.28 -1.72 42.19
CA THR A 119 13.43 -3.11 41.80
C THR A 119 14.56 -3.25 40.78
N LEU A 120 15.51 -4.17 41.04
CA LEU A 120 16.44 -4.63 40.02
C LEU A 120 15.72 -5.65 39.13
N ARG A 121 15.65 -5.38 37.83
CA ARG A 121 15.21 -6.35 36.83
C ARG A 121 16.41 -6.85 36.02
N VAL A 122 16.68 -8.15 36.10
CA VAL A 122 17.54 -8.86 35.14
C VAL A 122 16.66 -9.81 34.33
N SER A 123 16.56 -9.55 33.03
CA SER A 123 15.77 -10.37 32.10
C SER A 123 16.72 -11.23 31.26
N LEU A 124 16.49 -12.54 31.20
CA LEU A 124 17.14 -13.44 30.26
C LEU A 124 16.16 -13.73 29.11
N GLY A 125 16.58 -13.53 27.88
CA GLY A 125 15.70 -13.70 26.72
C GLY A 125 14.78 -12.49 26.50
N ILE A 126 14.90 -11.88 25.34
CA ILE A 126 14.00 -10.85 24.83
C ILE A 126 13.28 -11.46 23.64
N LYS A 127 11.97 -11.67 23.81
CA LYS A 127 11.11 -12.10 22.73
C LYS A 127 10.20 -10.94 22.34
N PRO A 128 10.51 -10.20 21.25
CA PRO A 128 9.55 -9.24 20.74
C PRO A 128 8.31 -10.01 20.29
N TYR A 129 7.14 -9.56 20.74
CA TYR A 129 5.87 -9.99 20.21
C TYR A 129 5.18 -8.79 19.55
N PHE A 130 4.44 -9.06 18.48
CA PHE A 130 3.59 -8.05 17.89
C PHE A 130 2.40 -7.82 18.83
N GLU A 131 2.25 -6.60 19.34
CA GLU A 131 1.12 -6.24 20.19
C GLU A 131 -0.06 -5.77 19.34
N LYS A 132 0.07 -4.62 18.67
CA LYS A 132 -1.00 -4.01 17.88
C LYS A 132 -0.48 -3.09 16.78
N ASN A 133 -1.33 -2.82 15.80
CA ASN A 133 -1.07 -1.81 14.79
C ASN A 133 -1.54 -0.43 15.30
N LEU A 134 -0.60 0.47 15.52
CA LEU A 134 -0.91 1.89 15.71
C LEU A 134 -1.13 2.55 14.34
N TYR A 135 -2.06 3.50 14.25
CA TYR A 135 -2.32 4.28 13.02
C TYR A 135 -2.90 3.48 11.82
N SER A 136 -3.30 2.23 12.03
CA SER A 136 -3.92 1.39 11.00
C SER A 136 -5.44 1.43 11.12
N ASN A 137 -6.11 1.51 9.97
CA ASN A 137 -7.55 1.30 9.87
C ASN A 137 -7.85 0.67 8.49
N PRO A 138 -8.65 -0.41 8.42
CA PRO A 138 -8.91 -1.12 7.16
C PRO A 138 -9.58 -0.24 6.09
N LYS A 139 -10.32 0.79 6.48
CA LYS A 139 -11.00 1.76 5.61
C LYS A 139 -10.05 2.86 5.10
N LYS A 140 -8.82 2.94 5.62
CA LYS A 140 -7.80 3.89 5.14
C LYS A 140 -7.35 3.48 3.74
N ARG A 141 -7.35 4.46 2.83
CA ARG A 141 -6.84 4.32 1.47
C ARG A 141 -5.32 4.13 1.44
N GLN A 142 -4.89 3.19 0.62
CA GLN A 142 -3.48 2.87 0.38
C GLN A 142 -3.08 3.27 -1.05
N GLY A 143 -3.95 3.01 -2.03
CA GLY A 143 -3.77 3.40 -3.42
C GLY A 143 -4.22 4.82 -3.71
N ARG A 144 -3.75 5.39 -4.83
CA ARG A 144 -4.19 6.72 -5.33
C ARG A 144 -5.28 6.62 -6.38
N GLU A 145 -5.54 5.42 -6.88
CA GLU A 145 -6.51 5.08 -7.92
C GLU A 145 -7.88 4.78 -7.30
N ALA A 146 -8.98 4.78 -8.06
CA ALA A 146 -10.26 4.37 -7.47
C ALA A 146 -10.17 2.90 -6.99
N PRO A 147 -10.61 2.58 -5.75
CA PRO A 147 -10.75 1.21 -5.32
C PRO A 147 -11.67 0.45 -6.26
N ILE A 148 -11.32 -0.79 -6.57
CA ILE A 148 -12.12 -1.65 -7.44
C ILE A 148 -13.02 -2.49 -6.54
N LEU A 149 -14.33 -2.41 -6.79
CA LEU A 149 -15.35 -2.95 -5.91
C LEU A 149 -16.05 -4.13 -6.59
N LYS A 150 -16.21 -5.25 -5.87
CA LYS A 150 -16.98 -6.40 -6.33
C LYS A 150 -17.84 -6.97 -5.21
N ALA A 151 -19.15 -6.80 -5.33
CA ALA A 151 -20.12 -7.43 -4.44
C ALA A 151 -20.26 -8.94 -4.72
N THR A 152 -20.41 -9.70 -3.63
CA THR A 152 -20.73 -11.13 -3.60
C THR A 152 -21.76 -11.36 -2.50
N LYS A 153 -22.30 -12.59 -2.39
CA LYS A 153 -23.22 -12.93 -1.28
C LYS A 153 -22.57 -12.80 0.11
N GLU A 154 -21.24 -12.87 0.19
CA GLU A 154 -20.48 -12.76 1.45
C GLU A 154 -20.27 -11.31 1.90
N GLY A 155 -20.35 -10.36 0.98
CA GLY A 155 -19.93 -8.99 1.22
C GLY A 155 -19.31 -8.32 -0.02
N VAL A 156 -18.69 -7.16 0.20
CA VAL A 156 -18.00 -6.40 -0.84
C VAL A 156 -16.50 -6.62 -0.74
N TYR A 157 -15.93 -7.21 -1.79
CA TYR A 157 -14.50 -7.28 -2.00
C TYR A 157 -14.00 -5.94 -2.55
N VAL A 158 -12.95 -5.42 -1.93
CA VAL A 158 -12.34 -4.14 -2.28
C VAL A 158 -10.87 -4.39 -2.58
N TYR A 159 -10.48 -4.13 -3.83
CA TYR A 159 -9.09 -3.96 -4.19
C TYR A 159 -8.72 -2.48 -4.03
N ASP A 160 -7.69 -2.20 -3.22
CA ASP A 160 -7.11 -0.87 -3.04
C ASP A 160 -5.60 -0.99 -3.20
N GLY A 161 -5.09 -0.60 -4.37
CA GLY A 161 -3.69 -0.70 -4.70
C GLY A 161 -3.16 0.54 -5.42
N GLY A 162 -1.85 0.78 -5.28
CA GLY A 162 -1.17 1.95 -5.81
C GLY A 162 0.01 2.38 -4.95
N VAL A 163 1.02 3.02 -5.57
CA VAL A 163 2.24 3.48 -4.87
C VAL A 163 2.97 2.32 -4.17
N GLY A 164 2.95 1.12 -4.75
CA GLY A 164 3.72 -0.02 -4.26
C GLY A 164 2.99 -1.00 -3.36
N PHE A 165 1.84 -0.62 -2.79
CA PHE A 165 1.05 -1.50 -1.93
C PHE A 165 -0.25 -1.87 -2.62
N ASP A 166 -0.67 -3.12 -2.44
CA ASP A 166 -1.98 -3.58 -2.88
C ASP A 166 -2.65 -4.33 -1.74
N PHE A 167 -3.97 -4.18 -1.65
CA PHE A 167 -4.79 -4.88 -0.69
C PHE A 167 -6.01 -5.44 -1.37
N VAL A 168 -6.42 -6.63 -0.96
CA VAL A 168 -7.76 -7.15 -1.21
C VAL A 168 -8.39 -7.41 0.13
N LYS A 169 -9.49 -6.72 0.42
CA LYS A 169 -10.21 -6.79 1.69
C LYS A 169 -11.68 -7.12 1.46
N LEU A 170 -12.30 -7.81 2.40
CA LEU A 170 -13.73 -8.09 2.42
C LEU A 170 -14.40 -7.24 3.50
N PHE A 171 -15.52 -6.63 3.14
CA PHE A 171 -16.35 -5.83 4.04
C PHE A 171 -17.80 -6.30 4.05
N SER A 172 -18.48 -6.11 5.17
CA SER A 172 -19.92 -6.32 5.33
C SER A 172 -20.71 -5.38 4.39
N PRO A 173 -22.00 -5.63 4.12
CA PRO A 173 -22.83 -4.70 3.36
C PRO A 173 -22.88 -3.26 3.90
N ASN A 174 -22.62 -3.07 5.20
CA ASN A 174 -22.61 -1.77 5.89
C ASN A 174 -21.25 -1.07 5.89
N GLY A 175 -20.18 -1.73 5.44
CA GLY A 175 -18.85 -1.14 5.47
C GLY A 175 -17.94 -1.67 6.57
N ASP A 176 -18.37 -2.63 7.37
CA ASP A 176 -17.55 -3.17 8.46
C ASP A 176 -16.49 -4.10 7.91
N TYR A 177 -15.27 -3.99 8.42
CA TYR A 177 -14.17 -4.87 7.99
C TYR A 177 -14.43 -6.30 8.45
N ILE A 178 -14.31 -7.26 7.52
CA ILE A 178 -14.43 -8.69 7.81
C ILE A 178 -13.04 -9.33 7.84
N LYS A 179 -12.30 -9.27 6.72
CA LYS A 179 -10.97 -9.87 6.60
C LYS A 179 -10.14 -9.26 5.49
N THR A 180 -8.83 -9.47 5.59
CA THR A 180 -7.86 -9.19 4.53
C THR A 180 -7.54 -10.50 3.81
N ILE A 181 -7.67 -10.50 2.48
CA ILE A 181 -7.32 -11.62 1.61
C ILE A 181 -5.89 -11.48 1.10
N TYR A 182 -5.54 -10.25 0.71
CA TYR A 182 -4.20 -9.87 0.29
C TYR A 182 -3.78 -8.58 1.01
N PRO A 183 -2.54 -8.48 1.57
CA PRO A 183 -1.47 -9.48 1.61
C PRO A 183 -1.90 -10.82 2.20
N PHE A 184 -1.32 -11.91 1.69
CA PHE A 184 -1.67 -13.26 2.14
C PHE A 184 -1.46 -13.41 3.66
N PRO A 185 -2.36 -14.09 4.39
CA PRO A 185 -2.16 -14.38 5.80
C PRO A 185 -0.82 -15.10 6.03
N GLY A 186 -0.04 -14.65 7.01
CA GLY A 186 1.31 -15.18 7.25
C GLY A 186 1.36 -16.69 7.49
N ASN A 187 0.32 -17.24 8.14
CA ASN A 187 0.17 -18.67 8.39
C ASN A 187 -0.26 -19.50 7.16
N LYS A 188 -0.67 -18.85 6.06
CA LYS A 188 -1.10 -19.48 4.80
C LYS A 188 -0.11 -19.31 3.66
N ILE A 189 1.02 -18.62 3.87
CA ILE A 189 2.02 -18.35 2.82
C ILE A 189 2.51 -19.62 2.13
N LYS A 190 2.68 -20.72 2.88
CA LYS A 190 3.10 -22.02 2.34
C LYS A 190 2.08 -22.66 1.38
N ASP A 191 0.81 -22.26 1.49
CA ASP A 191 -0.30 -22.79 0.67
C ASP A 191 -0.55 -21.91 -0.57
N VAL A 192 0.23 -20.84 -0.76
CA VAL A 192 0.16 -19.97 -1.92
C VAL A 192 1.05 -20.54 -3.03
N THR A 193 0.41 -21.14 -4.04
CA THR A 193 1.12 -21.74 -5.17
C THR A 193 1.65 -20.67 -6.13
N GLY A 194 2.90 -20.79 -6.57
CA GLY A 194 3.51 -19.85 -7.54
C GLY A 194 4.21 -18.64 -6.92
N LEU A 195 4.34 -18.56 -5.59
CA LEU A 195 5.22 -17.58 -4.95
C LEU A 195 6.68 -17.87 -5.25
N GLN A 196 7.42 -16.84 -5.63
CA GLN A 196 8.87 -16.90 -5.65
C GLN A 196 9.38 -16.88 -4.21
N MET A 197 10.27 -17.79 -3.86
CA MET A 197 10.85 -17.89 -2.53
C MET A 197 12.36 -17.60 -2.59
N LYS A 198 12.89 -16.88 -1.61
CA LYS A 198 14.32 -16.61 -1.49
C LYS A 198 14.84 -17.09 -0.14
N LYS A 199 15.90 -17.91 -0.19
CA LYS A 199 16.67 -18.28 1.00
C LYS A 199 17.56 -17.10 1.40
N ARG A 200 17.46 -16.69 2.66
CA ARG A 200 18.33 -15.69 3.29
C ARG A 200 19.59 -16.33 3.82
N GLU A 201 20.60 -15.51 4.13
CA GLU A 201 21.87 -15.95 4.73
C GLU A 201 21.68 -16.66 6.08
N ASP A 202 20.65 -16.29 6.84
CA ASP A 202 20.26 -16.95 8.11
C ASP A 202 19.57 -18.32 7.91
N GLY A 203 19.42 -18.77 6.66
CA GLY A 203 18.77 -20.04 6.30
C GLY A 203 17.26 -19.96 6.17
N LYS A 204 16.61 -18.84 6.56
CA LYS A 204 15.16 -18.69 6.44
C LYS A 204 14.75 -18.55 4.97
N VAL A 205 13.62 -19.16 4.62
CA VAL A 205 13.02 -19.07 3.29
C VAL A 205 11.79 -18.17 3.38
N LEU A 206 11.81 -17.04 2.67
CA LEU A 206 10.73 -16.06 2.69
C LEU A 206 10.25 -15.75 1.26
N PRO A 207 8.99 -15.34 1.08
CA PRO A 207 8.52 -14.86 -0.21
C PRO A 207 9.38 -13.70 -0.72
N LEU A 208 9.84 -13.82 -1.96
CA LEU A 208 10.52 -12.76 -2.67
C LEU A 208 9.47 -11.80 -3.20
N LYS A 209 9.51 -10.54 -2.75
CA LYS A 209 8.76 -9.45 -3.37
C LYS A 209 9.54 -8.97 -4.58
N PRO A 210 9.06 -9.22 -5.81
CA PRO A 210 9.85 -8.95 -6.99
C PRO A 210 9.93 -7.46 -7.30
N THR A 211 9.06 -6.60 -6.75
CA THR A 211 9.03 -5.18 -7.13
C THR A 211 10.28 -4.41 -6.67
N TYR A 212 10.66 -3.35 -7.39
CA TYR A 212 11.85 -2.52 -7.07
C TYR A 212 11.89 -2.03 -5.61
N LEU A 213 10.76 -1.55 -5.08
CA LEU A 213 10.66 -1.12 -3.67
C LEU A 213 10.34 -2.28 -2.70
N GLN A 214 10.22 -3.52 -3.19
CA GLN A 214 9.88 -4.72 -2.42
C GLN A 214 8.60 -4.56 -1.58
N GLN A 215 7.55 -4.02 -2.17
CA GLN A 215 6.31 -3.66 -1.45
C GLN A 215 5.15 -4.63 -1.71
N SER A 216 5.09 -5.29 -2.87
CA SER A 216 4.02 -6.23 -3.25
C SER A 216 4.57 -7.57 -3.77
N LEU A 217 3.78 -8.63 -3.61
CA LEU A 217 3.97 -9.96 -4.21
C LEU A 217 3.22 -10.11 -5.55
N LEU A 218 2.30 -9.19 -5.86
CA LEU A 218 1.55 -9.22 -7.12
C LEU A 218 2.37 -8.56 -8.23
N VAL A 219 2.44 -9.23 -9.38
CA VAL A 219 3.18 -8.79 -10.59
C VAL A 219 2.27 -8.63 -11.81
N SER A 220 0.96 -8.56 -11.60
CA SER A 220 -0.02 -8.49 -12.69
C SER A 220 -0.10 -7.15 -13.42
N GLY A 221 0.33 -6.08 -12.77
CA GLY A 221 0.31 -4.72 -13.34
C GLY A 221 1.71 -4.20 -13.66
N ASN A 222 1.87 -2.89 -13.67
CA ASN A 222 3.12 -2.23 -14.07
C ASN A 222 4.25 -2.34 -13.01
N TYR A 223 4.18 -3.35 -12.14
CA TYR A 223 5.18 -3.67 -11.14
C TYR A 223 6.25 -4.59 -11.74
N TYR A 224 7.35 -4.02 -12.23
CA TYR A 224 8.46 -4.84 -12.73
C TYR A 224 9.19 -5.58 -11.61
N GLY A 225 9.52 -6.84 -11.91
CA GLY A 225 10.32 -7.73 -11.10
C GLY A 225 11.83 -7.45 -11.21
N TYR A 226 12.54 -7.39 -10.09
CA TYR A 226 13.98 -7.18 -9.96
C TYR A 226 14.78 -8.49 -9.97
N THR A 227 14.24 -9.58 -10.54
CA THR A 227 15.05 -10.78 -10.80
C THR A 227 15.66 -10.66 -12.18
N GLY A 228 16.69 -9.83 -12.29
CA GLY A 228 17.53 -9.80 -13.49
C GLY A 228 18.12 -11.18 -13.78
N ARG A 229 17.81 -11.72 -14.96
CA ARG A 229 18.77 -12.29 -15.94
C ARG A 229 18.02 -12.88 -17.13
N LYS A 230 18.37 -12.33 -18.30
CA LYS A 230 18.03 -12.72 -19.68
C LYS A 230 16.66 -12.30 -20.22
N LYS A 231 16.66 -12.07 -21.54
CA LYS A 231 15.70 -11.44 -22.45
C LYS A 231 14.30 -12.10 -22.52
N GLU A 232 13.89 -12.85 -21.52
CA GLU A 232 12.57 -13.48 -21.46
C GLU A 232 11.64 -12.56 -20.67
N TRP A 233 11.34 -11.42 -21.28
CA TRP A 233 10.44 -10.44 -20.69
C TRP A 233 9.00 -10.91 -20.85
N LEU A 234 8.28 -10.91 -19.74
CA LEU A 234 6.84 -10.97 -19.67
C LEU A 234 6.27 -9.65 -20.23
N TYR A 235 6.31 -9.48 -21.54
CA TYR A 235 5.32 -8.71 -22.30
C TYR A 235 4.65 -9.65 -23.31
N PRO A 236 3.51 -9.29 -23.93
CA PRO A 236 3.30 -9.74 -25.29
C PRO A 236 4.60 -9.44 -26.06
N GLU A 237 5.18 -10.44 -26.73
CA GLU A 237 6.55 -10.51 -27.29
C GLU A 237 7.01 -9.30 -28.13
N SER A 238 6.17 -8.29 -28.31
CA SER A 238 6.31 -7.12 -29.16
C SER A 238 6.44 -5.77 -28.42
N VAL A 239 6.44 -5.70 -27.09
CA VAL A 239 6.49 -4.40 -26.37
C VAL A 239 7.76 -4.26 -25.53
N GLU A 240 8.76 -3.53 -26.06
CA GLU A 240 9.87 -3.01 -25.25
C GLU A 240 9.40 -1.75 -24.49
N ILE A 241 9.76 -1.61 -23.22
CA ILE A 241 9.47 -0.40 -22.44
C ILE A 241 10.75 0.13 -21.80
N GLU A 242 11.19 1.30 -22.23
CA GLU A 242 12.21 2.12 -21.54
C GLU A 242 11.57 2.99 -20.45
N ASP A 243 11.10 2.42 -19.33
CA ASP A 243 10.55 3.24 -18.24
C ASP A 243 11.32 3.06 -16.93
N HIS A 244 12.09 4.10 -16.58
CA HIS A 244 13.05 4.14 -15.47
C HIS A 244 12.43 4.32 -14.07
N HIS A 245 11.10 4.26 -13.94
CA HIS A 245 10.37 4.47 -12.67
C HIS A 245 9.63 3.20 -12.17
N ALA A 246 10.25 2.03 -12.40
CA ALA A 246 9.76 0.73 -11.99
C ALA A 246 9.47 0.63 -10.48
N GLY A 247 8.33 0.04 -10.11
CA GLY A 247 7.94 -0.19 -8.71
C GLY A 247 7.70 1.05 -7.84
N MET A 248 7.81 2.27 -8.37
CA MET A 248 7.70 3.51 -7.60
C MET A 248 6.28 4.11 -7.51
N ARG A 249 5.42 3.86 -8.51
CA ARG A 249 4.10 4.55 -8.64
C ARG A 249 2.92 3.66 -9.03
N TRP A 250 3.14 2.36 -9.19
CA TRP A 250 2.21 1.46 -9.89
C TRP A 250 1.25 0.73 -8.94
N TYR A 251 0.32 -0.03 -9.52
CA TYR A 251 -0.70 -0.86 -8.88
C TYR A 251 -0.79 -2.19 -9.64
N ALA A 252 -1.26 -3.25 -8.99
CA ALA A 252 -1.24 -4.61 -9.55
C ALA A 252 -2.44 -4.92 -10.46
N SER A 253 -3.55 -4.22 -10.33
CA SER A 253 -4.80 -4.61 -10.99
C SER A 253 -5.64 -3.43 -11.46
N SER A 254 -6.23 -3.57 -12.66
CA SER A 254 -7.23 -2.67 -13.24
C SER A 254 -8.65 -3.23 -13.19
N PHE A 255 -8.83 -4.50 -12.78
CA PHE A 255 -10.15 -5.10 -12.49
C PHE A 255 -10.12 -5.99 -11.23
N LEU A 256 -11.30 -6.40 -10.77
CA LEU A 256 -11.46 -7.38 -9.69
C LEU A 256 -12.68 -8.24 -10.01
N ALA A 257 -12.47 -9.52 -10.24
CA ALA A 257 -13.54 -10.50 -10.42
C ALA A 257 -13.52 -11.49 -9.26
N VAL A 258 -14.67 -11.73 -8.64
CA VAL A 258 -14.83 -12.66 -7.51
C VAL A 258 -16.07 -13.51 -7.73
N LYS A 259 -15.92 -14.83 -7.71
CA LYS A 259 -17.02 -15.79 -7.80
C LYS A 259 -16.55 -17.16 -7.31
N ASN A 260 -17.45 -17.89 -6.63
CA ASN A 260 -17.21 -19.28 -6.21
C ASN A 260 -15.87 -19.51 -5.49
N GLY A 261 -15.53 -18.62 -4.53
CA GLY A 261 -14.28 -18.68 -3.78
C GLY A 261 -13.01 -18.33 -4.58
N LYS A 262 -13.13 -18.02 -5.87
CA LYS A 262 -12.02 -17.62 -6.75
C LYS A 262 -11.98 -16.11 -6.93
N ILE A 263 -10.77 -15.58 -7.01
CA ILE A 263 -10.49 -14.17 -7.27
C ILE A 263 -9.55 -14.08 -8.48
N ALA A 264 -9.95 -13.30 -9.47
CA ALA A 264 -9.10 -12.89 -10.58
C ALA A 264 -8.82 -11.39 -10.48
N LEU A 265 -7.54 -11.05 -10.49
CA LEU A 265 -7.00 -9.70 -10.60
C LEU A 265 -6.14 -9.65 -11.86
N GLY A 266 -5.99 -8.50 -12.48
CA GLY A 266 -5.10 -8.42 -13.62
C GLY A 266 -5.03 -7.04 -14.25
N MET A 267 -3.99 -6.87 -15.06
CA MET A 267 -3.77 -5.68 -15.87
C MET A 267 -2.97 -6.02 -17.13
N ASP A 268 -1.65 -6.22 -17.04
CA ASP A 268 -0.86 -6.81 -18.13
C ASP A 268 -0.92 -8.34 -18.07
N TYR A 269 -0.84 -8.88 -16.87
CA TYR A 269 -0.92 -10.31 -16.57
C TYR A 269 -2.09 -10.62 -15.65
N LEU A 270 -2.49 -11.88 -15.65
CA LEU A 270 -3.45 -12.41 -14.70
C LEU A 270 -2.78 -12.76 -13.36
N CYS A 271 -3.42 -12.41 -12.26
CA CYS A 271 -3.14 -12.88 -10.91
C CYS A 271 -4.35 -13.65 -10.36
N ARG A 272 -4.09 -14.80 -9.73
CA ARG A 272 -5.12 -15.72 -9.22
C ARG A 272 -5.02 -15.89 -7.72
N LEU A 273 -6.11 -15.57 -7.04
CA LEU A 273 -6.24 -15.70 -5.59
C LEU A 273 -7.50 -16.50 -5.26
N ALA A 274 -7.64 -16.87 -3.99
CA ALA A 274 -8.86 -17.43 -3.43
C ALA A 274 -9.32 -16.61 -2.23
N THR A 275 -10.63 -16.66 -1.95
CA THR A 275 -11.27 -15.89 -0.87
C THR A 275 -10.85 -16.34 0.53
N ASP A 276 -10.14 -17.46 0.63
CA ASP A 276 -9.58 -17.97 1.88
C ASP A 276 -8.19 -17.39 2.21
N GLY A 277 -7.63 -16.52 1.36
CA GLY A 277 -6.29 -15.96 1.54
C GLY A 277 -5.17 -16.85 1.00
N THR A 278 -5.46 -17.73 0.04
CA THR A 278 -4.46 -18.51 -0.72
C THR A 278 -4.62 -18.24 -2.23
N THR A 279 -4.07 -19.12 -3.08
CA THR A 279 -4.41 -19.17 -4.52
C THR A 279 -5.47 -20.23 -4.85
N GLY A 280 -5.98 -20.95 -3.85
CA GLY A 280 -6.94 -22.05 -4.03
C GLY A 280 -6.41 -23.14 -4.95
N GLY A 281 -5.11 -23.44 -4.85
CA GLY A 281 -4.38 -24.42 -5.66
C GLY A 281 -3.94 -23.94 -7.05
N MET A 282 -4.38 -22.76 -7.50
CA MET A 282 -3.95 -22.22 -8.80
C MET A 282 -2.57 -21.57 -8.70
N ASN A 283 -1.82 -21.52 -9.79
CA ASN A 283 -0.61 -20.70 -9.83
C ASN A 283 -1.00 -19.22 -9.72
N LEU A 284 -0.38 -18.50 -8.76
CA LEU A 284 -0.58 -17.07 -8.53
C LEU A 284 -0.45 -16.27 -9.82
N ASN A 285 0.58 -16.55 -10.61
CA ASN A 285 0.86 -15.84 -11.85
C ASN A 285 0.21 -16.54 -13.03
N GLY A 286 -0.32 -15.75 -13.97
CA GLY A 286 -0.95 -16.24 -15.18
C GLY A 286 -0.47 -15.57 -16.45
N PRO A 287 -1.10 -15.89 -17.59
CA PRO A 287 -0.66 -15.44 -18.90
C PRO A 287 -0.88 -13.94 -19.08
N PRO A 288 -0.28 -13.33 -20.12
CA PRO A 288 -0.62 -11.97 -20.51
C PRO A 288 -2.08 -11.89 -20.92
N ILE A 289 -2.75 -10.84 -20.45
CA ILE A 289 -4.16 -10.54 -20.74
C ILE A 289 -4.34 -9.18 -21.40
N SER A 290 -3.26 -8.39 -21.54
CA SER A 290 -3.25 -7.17 -22.32
C SER A 290 -3.14 -7.43 -23.83
N LYS A 291 -3.51 -6.42 -24.61
CA LYS A 291 -3.44 -6.40 -26.07
C LYS A 291 -2.36 -5.43 -26.55
N VAL A 292 -1.92 -5.58 -27.79
CA VAL A 292 -0.86 -4.76 -28.39
C VAL A 292 -1.47 -3.59 -29.15
N GLY A 293 -1.44 -2.41 -28.56
CA GLY A 293 -1.86 -1.15 -29.17
C GLY A 293 -0.83 -0.57 -30.14
N PRO A 294 -1.18 0.55 -30.80
CA PRO A 294 -0.32 1.22 -31.78
C PRO A 294 0.95 1.80 -31.12
N LYS A 295 1.88 2.27 -31.96
CA LYS A 295 3.08 2.97 -31.50
C LYS A 295 2.73 4.25 -30.76
N SER A 296 3.51 4.57 -29.73
CA SER A 296 3.34 5.81 -28.97
C SER A 296 3.62 7.06 -29.78
N LYS A 297 2.76 8.08 -29.63
CA LYS A 297 3.03 9.42 -30.19
C LYS A 297 4.26 10.09 -29.57
N LEU A 298 4.54 9.80 -28.29
CA LEU A 298 5.71 10.35 -27.58
C LEU A 298 6.98 9.48 -27.78
N LYS A 299 6.82 8.16 -27.89
CA LYS A 299 7.92 7.19 -28.08
C LYS A 299 7.68 6.32 -29.30
N LYS A 300 7.93 6.87 -30.50
CA LYS A 300 7.54 6.29 -31.80
C LYS A 300 8.11 4.90 -32.09
N SER A 301 9.15 4.46 -31.39
CA SER A 301 9.75 3.12 -31.52
C SER A 301 8.99 2.04 -30.75
N LEU A 302 8.19 2.38 -29.73
CA LEU A 302 7.61 1.41 -28.79
C LEU A 302 6.11 1.20 -29.05
N LEU A 303 5.72 -0.08 -29.19
CA LEU A 303 4.32 -0.51 -29.13
C LEU A 303 3.78 -0.34 -27.70
N GLN A 304 2.48 -0.10 -27.57
CA GLN A 304 1.85 0.16 -26.27
C GLN A 304 1.02 -1.06 -25.83
N THR A 305 0.96 -1.35 -24.53
CA THR A 305 -0.01 -2.33 -24.01
C THR A 305 -1.37 -1.67 -23.79
N VAL A 306 -2.44 -2.39 -24.13
CA VAL A 306 -3.82 -2.01 -23.84
C VAL A 306 -4.39 -3.03 -22.87
N ASN A 307 -4.68 -2.57 -21.65
CA ASN A 307 -5.11 -3.44 -20.54
C ASN A 307 -6.64 -3.55 -20.48
N PRO A 308 -7.20 -4.70 -20.07
CA PRO A 308 -8.61 -4.77 -19.69
C PRO A 308 -8.85 -3.97 -18.40
N ARG A 309 -9.97 -3.24 -18.33
CA ARG A 309 -10.42 -2.52 -17.12
C ARG A 309 -11.55 -3.26 -16.38
N SER A 310 -12.13 -4.27 -17.01
CA SER A 310 -13.23 -5.03 -16.44
C SER A 310 -13.02 -6.51 -16.65
N GLY A 311 -13.36 -7.28 -15.63
CA GLY A 311 -13.36 -8.72 -15.68
C GLY A 311 -14.48 -9.30 -14.83
N ALA A 312 -15.06 -10.41 -15.28
CA ALA A 312 -16.13 -11.12 -14.60
C ALA A 312 -15.96 -12.62 -14.73
N LEU A 313 -16.24 -13.36 -13.66
CA LEU A 313 -16.15 -14.82 -13.63
C LEU A 313 -17.51 -15.45 -13.90
N SER A 314 -17.57 -16.53 -14.68
CA SER A 314 -18.77 -17.37 -14.81
C SER A 314 -19.25 -17.89 -13.45
N PRO A 315 -20.54 -18.28 -13.31
CA PRO A 315 -21.10 -18.78 -12.04
C PRO A 315 -20.27 -19.84 -11.32
N ASP A 316 -19.69 -20.76 -12.08
CA ASP A 316 -18.83 -21.84 -11.59
C ASP A 316 -17.40 -21.40 -11.26
N GLY A 317 -17.02 -20.16 -11.61
CA GLY A 317 -15.68 -19.60 -11.42
C GLY A 317 -14.64 -20.07 -12.44
N LYS A 318 -15.03 -20.80 -13.50
CA LYS A 318 -14.08 -21.41 -14.45
C LYS A 318 -13.70 -20.50 -15.62
N THR A 319 -14.61 -19.66 -16.09
CA THR A 319 -14.38 -18.77 -17.24
C THR A 319 -14.25 -17.33 -16.77
N LEU A 320 -13.18 -16.65 -17.18
CA LEU A 320 -12.98 -15.22 -16.99
C LEU A 320 -13.30 -14.50 -18.30
N TYR A 321 -14.24 -13.55 -18.24
CA TYR A 321 -14.54 -12.62 -19.32
C TYR A 321 -13.81 -11.29 -19.07
N LEU A 322 -13.32 -10.64 -20.12
CA LEU A 322 -12.53 -9.41 -20.07
C LEU A 322 -13.05 -8.38 -21.07
N ALA A 323 -13.14 -7.12 -20.62
CA ALA A 323 -13.57 -5.98 -21.43
C ALA A 323 -12.88 -4.68 -20.98
N GLY A 324 -13.21 -3.56 -21.63
CA GLY A 324 -12.68 -2.24 -21.27
C GLY A 324 -11.22 -2.04 -21.70
N TYR A 325 -10.82 -2.66 -22.82
CA TYR A 325 -9.51 -2.47 -23.44
C TYR A 325 -9.41 -1.07 -24.03
N HIS A 326 -8.99 -0.11 -23.20
CA HIS A 326 -9.04 1.32 -23.48
C HIS A 326 -7.68 1.98 -23.21
N TYR A 327 -7.28 2.96 -24.02
CA TYR A 327 -5.89 3.41 -24.07
C TYR A 327 -5.71 4.84 -24.57
N CYS A 328 -4.64 5.56 -24.15
CA CYS A 328 -4.29 6.91 -24.62
C CYS A 328 -3.01 6.95 -25.48
N LYS A 329 -3.08 7.23 -26.80
CA LYS A 329 -1.96 7.24 -27.78
C LYS A 329 -0.72 8.04 -27.37
N PHE A 330 -0.83 9.02 -26.46
CA PHE A 330 0.32 9.74 -25.93
C PHE A 330 1.18 8.92 -24.95
N GLY A 331 0.80 7.69 -24.60
CA GLY A 331 1.43 6.97 -23.50
C GLY A 331 0.63 7.12 -22.21
N GLN A 332 1.14 6.51 -21.14
CA GLN A 332 0.79 6.99 -19.80
C GLN A 332 1.31 8.43 -19.69
N ALA A 333 0.39 9.39 -19.61
CA ALA A 333 0.77 10.78 -19.40
C ALA A 333 1.63 10.86 -18.14
N SER A 334 2.84 11.42 -18.26
CA SER A 334 3.66 11.72 -17.09
C SER A 334 2.86 12.61 -16.14
N ASN A 335 3.21 12.60 -14.85
CA ASN A 335 2.54 13.41 -13.83
C ASN A 335 2.49 14.91 -14.17
N ASP A 336 3.23 15.37 -15.17
CA ASP A 336 3.55 16.78 -15.38
C ASP A 336 3.10 17.29 -16.77
N ILE A 337 2.50 16.46 -17.63
CA ILE A 337 2.06 16.87 -18.99
C ILE A 337 0.54 16.80 -19.13
N ILE A 338 -0.07 17.92 -19.55
CA ILE A 338 -1.46 18.01 -19.99
C ILE A 338 -1.57 17.33 -21.36
N THR A 339 -1.99 16.07 -21.41
CA THR A 339 -2.38 15.48 -22.70
C THR A 339 -3.85 15.78 -22.92
N SER A 340 -4.18 16.65 -23.90
CA SER A 340 -5.50 16.65 -24.53
C SER A 340 -5.66 15.29 -25.21
N GLY A 341 -6.18 14.33 -24.44
CA GLY A 341 -5.89 12.91 -24.56
C GLY A 341 -6.40 12.28 -25.85
N SER A 342 -5.55 11.43 -26.42
CA SER A 342 -5.80 10.71 -27.65
C SER A 342 -6.27 9.29 -27.33
N TRP A 343 -7.50 9.17 -26.83
CA TRP A 343 -8.04 7.94 -26.24
C TRP A 343 -8.80 7.06 -27.23
N HIS A 344 -8.46 5.77 -27.30
CA HIS A 344 -8.95 4.77 -28.26
C HIS A 344 -9.26 3.45 -27.54
N SER A 345 -9.99 2.55 -28.20
CA SER A 345 -10.40 1.27 -27.60
C SER A 345 -10.26 0.10 -28.57
N TYR A 346 -10.10 -1.10 -28.02
CA TYR A 346 -10.57 -2.31 -28.70
C TYR A 346 -12.06 -2.47 -28.48
N HIS A 347 -12.71 -3.02 -29.50
CA HIS A 347 -14.15 -3.16 -29.58
C HIS A 347 -14.57 -4.63 -29.43
N GLY A 348 -13.82 -5.37 -28.61
CA GLY A 348 -14.01 -6.79 -28.36
C GLY A 348 -14.16 -7.10 -26.88
N VAL A 349 -14.91 -8.16 -26.60
CA VAL A 349 -14.97 -8.84 -25.30
C VAL A 349 -14.25 -10.17 -25.46
N TYR A 350 -13.42 -10.52 -24.49
CA TYR A 350 -12.57 -11.72 -24.54
C TYR A 350 -12.94 -12.68 -23.42
N LYS A 351 -12.61 -13.95 -23.59
CA LYS A 351 -12.76 -14.96 -22.54
C LYS A 351 -11.53 -15.86 -22.44
N MET A 352 -11.33 -16.44 -21.26
CA MET A 352 -10.33 -17.47 -21.01
C MET A 352 -10.79 -18.40 -19.89
N GLU A 353 -10.23 -19.61 -19.87
CA GLU A 353 -10.33 -20.47 -18.70
C GLU A 353 -9.41 -19.92 -17.59
N LEU A 354 -9.96 -19.70 -16.40
CA LEU A 354 -9.25 -19.09 -15.28
C LEU A 354 -8.03 -19.91 -14.86
N ALA A 355 -8.13 -21.24 -14.81
CA ALA A 355 -7.03 -22.10 -14.37
C ALA A 355 -5.91 -22.24 -15.42
N SER A 356 -6.18 -21.85 -16.67
CA SER A 356 -5.28 -22.05 -17.80
C SER A 356 -4.19 -20.98 -17.90
N ASN A 357 -3.09 -21.32 -18.58
CA ASN A 357 -2.06 -20.38 -19.02
C ASN A 357 -2.15 -20.02 -20.51
N LYS A 358 -3.28 -20.33 -21.17
CA LYS A 358 -3.57 -19.86 -22.52
C LYS A 358 -4.00 -18.38 -22.51
N LYS A 359 -3.62 -17.63 -23.55
CA LYS A 359 -4.03 -16.22 -23.72
C LYS A 359 -5.56 -16.11 -23.90
N PRO A 360 -6.18 -14.97 -23.52
CA PRO A 360 -7.59 -14.73 -23.80
C PRO A 360 -7.91 -14.78 -25.30
N VAL A 361 -9.03 -15.42 -25.64
CA VAL A 361 -9.55 -15.50 -27.01
C VAL A 361 -10.72 -14.54 -27.17
N LEU A 362 -10.94 -14.05 -28.39
CA LEU A 362 -12.10 -13.21 -28.69
C LEU A 362 -13.38 -13.98 -28.39
N PHE A 363 -14.28 -13.38 -27.63
CA PHE A 363 -15.61 -13.92 -27.36
C PHE A 363 -16.65 -13.27 -28.27
N LEU A 364 -16.67 -11.93 -28.32
CA LEU A 364 -17.63 -11.13 -29.10
C LEU A 364 -16.96 -9.85 -29.61
N GLY A 365 -17.47 -9.28 -30.70
CA GLY A 365 -16.97 -8.03 -31.27
C GLY A 365 -15.75 -8.22 -32.18
N SER A 366 -14.75 -7.35 -32.06
CA SER A 366 -13.58 -7.32 -32.95
C SER A 366 -12.25 -7.27 -32.19
N ASP A 367 -11.28 -8.08 -32.65
CA ASP A 367 -9.86 -8.02 -32.23
C ASP A 367 -9.03 -7.06 -33.10
N VAL A 368 -9.64 -6.47 -34.14
CA VAL A 368 -9.00 -5.41 -34.95
C VAL A 368 -9.08 -4.09 -34.18
N PHE A 369 -7.93 -3.44 -34.01
CA PHE A 369 -7.80 -2.16 -33.34
C PHE A 369 -8.69 -1.08 -33.97
N GLU A 370 -9.40 -0.30 -33.15
CA GLU A 370 -10.32 0.79 -33.56
C GLU A 370 -11.48 0.37 -34.51
N LYS A 371 -11.69 -0.93 -34.77
CA LYS A 371 -12.83 -1.42 -35.56
C LYS A 371 -14.08 -1.51 -34.69
N SER A 372 -14.84 -0.41 -34.60
CA SER A 372 -16.13 -0.34 -33.92
C SER A 372 -17.30 -0.77 -34.82
N GLY A 373 -18.44 -1.07 -34.19
CA GLY A 373 -19.71 -1.27 -34.87
C GLY A 373 -20.91 -1.05 -33.96
N SER A 374 -22.12 -1.09 -34.50
CA SER A 374 -23.38 -0.84 -33.79
C SER A 374 -24.43 -1.94 -33.99
N ASP A 375 -24.13 -2.96 -34.80
CA ASP A 375 -25.01 -4.12 -34.97
C ASP A 375 -25.02 -4.99 -33.71
N GLU A 376 -25.81 -6.06 -33.72
CA GLU A 376 -25.98 -6.93 -32.56
C GLU A 376 -24.71 -7.68 -32.13
N ASN A 377 -23.73 -7.83 -33.02
CA ASN A 377 -22.52 -8.63 -32.83
C ASN A 377 -21.25 -7.78 -32.69
N SER A 378 -21.37 -6.45 -32.74
CA SER A 378 -20.28 -5.49 -32.67
C SER A 378 -20.50 -4.46 -31.56
N PHE A 379 -19.40 -3.88 -31.08
CA PHE A 379 -19.42 -2.93 -29.98
C PHE A 379 -18.78 -1.60 -30.36
N ASN A 380 -19.17 -0.56 -29.62
CA ASN A 380 -18.54 0.73 -29.63
C ASN A 380 -18.14 1.11 -28.20
N VAL A 381 -16.89 0.77 -27.84
CA VAL A 381 -16.31 0.92 -26.50
C VAL A 381 -17.04 0.03 -25.49
N PRO A 382 -16.82 -1.30 -25.53
CA PRO A 382 -17.34 -2.23 -24.53
C PRO A 382 -16.61 -1.97 -23.19
N ALA A 383 -17.21 -1.11 -22.37
CA ALA A 383 -16.62 -0.49 -21.18
C ALA A 383 -16.48 -1.46 -20.00
N HIS A 384 -17.41 -2.40 -19.86
CA HIS A 384 -17.52 -3.28 -18.71
C HIS A 384 -18.18 -4.60 -19.07
N VAL A 385 -17.80 -5.67 -18.36
CA VAL A 385 -18.42 -6.99 -18.44
C VAL A 385 -18.84 -7.48 -17.04
N GLU A 386 -19.97 -8.16 -16.94
CA GLU A 386 -20.47 -8.77 -15.70
C GLU A 386 -21.24 -10.06 -16.00
N THR A 387 -21.38 -10.95 -15.00
CA THR A 387 -22.13 -12.21 -15.13
C THR A 387 -23.21 -12.34 -14.05
N ASP A 388 -24.36 -12.89 -14.44
CA ASP A 388 -25.40 -13.28 -13.47
C ASP A 388 -25.24 -14.74 -13.01
N ALA A 389 -26.16 -15.24 -12.18
CA ALA A 389 -26.15 -16.62 -11.70
C ALA A 389 -26.55 -17.67 -12.76
N LYS A 390 -27.22 -17.25 -13.85
CA LYS A 390 -27.61 -18.11 -14.98
C LYS A 390 -26.48 -18.28 -16.01
N GLY A 391 -25.40 -17.51 -15.87
CA GLY A 391 -24.26 -17.53 -16.78
C GLY A 391 -24.41 -16.58 -17.97
N ASN A 392 -25.39 -15.66 -17.92
CA ASN A 392 -25.50 -14.62 -18.92
C ASN A 392 -24.38 -13.58 -18.73
N VAL A 393 -23.87 -13.06 -19.83
CA VAL A 393 -22.76 -12.11 -19.92
C VAL A 393 -23.31 -10.75 -20.34
N TYR A 394 -23.16 -9.76 -19.47
CA TYR A 394 -23.64 -8.39 -19.66
C TYR A 394 -22.49 -7.51 -20.10
N VAL A 395 -22.65 -6.77 -21.20
CA VAL A 395 -21.63 -5.89 -21.78
C VAL A 395 -22.16 -4.47 -21.84
N SER A 396 -21.45 -3.54 -21.19
CA SER A 396 -21.72 -2.10 -21.32
C SER A 396 -21.17 -1.58 -22.65
N ASP A 397 -22.02 -1.44 -23.65
CA ASP A 397 -21.66 -0.94 -24.97
C ASP A 397 -21.77 0.60 -25.00
N HIS A 398 -20.69 1.25 -24.56
CA HIS A 398 -20.72 2.61 -24.02
C HIS A 398 -21.21 3.65 -25.03
N LEU A 399 -20.65 3.67 -26.23
CA LEU A 399 -20.96 4.67 -27.26
C LEU A 399 -22.15 4.29 -28.13
N ASN A 400 -22.64 3.05 -28.05
CA ASN A 400 -23.91 2.66 -28.63
C ASN A 400 -25.09 2.85 -27.65
N HIS A 401 -24.83 3.38 -26.45
CA HIS A 401 -25.85 3.72 -25.46
C HIS A 401 -26.76 2.52 -25.10
N ARG A 402 -26.16 1.35 -24.91
CA ARG A 402 -26.88 0.12 -24.57
C ARG A 402 -26.08 -0.81 -23.67
N VAL A 403 -26.78 -1.68 -22.96
CA VAL A 403 -26.21 -2.88 -22.32
C VAL A 403 -26.72 -4.09 -23.09
N GLN A 404 -25.81 -4.87 -23.69
CA GLN A 404 -26.16 -6.12 -24.36
C GLN A 404 -25.93 -7.31 -23.43
N ILE A 405 -26.81 -8.29 -23.51
CA ILE A 405 -26.82 -9.48 -22.67
C ILE A 405 -26.72 -10.69 -23.58
N PHE A 406 -25.71 -11.53 -23.36
CA PHE A 406 -25.44 -12.71 -24.15
C PHE A 406 -25.49 -13.96 -23.28
N SER A 407 -25.78 -15.11 -23.86
CA SER A 407 -25.52 -16.41 -23.25
C SER A 407 -24.01 -16.70 -23.23
N SER A 408 -23.60 -17.73 -22.50
CA SER A 408 -22.20 -18.15 -22.39
C SER A 408 -21.59 -18.67 -23.70
N ASP A 409 -22.43 -19.13 -24.64
CA ASP A 409 -22.07 -19.49 -26.01
C ASP A 409 -22.08 -18.30 -26.99
N GLY A 410 -22.43 -17.09 -26.53
CA GLY A 410 -22.32 -15.85 -27.30
C GLY A 410 -23.56 -15.45 -28.09
N LYS A 411 -24.72 -16.10 -27.86
CA LYS A 411 -25.98 -15.69 -28.49
C LYS A 411 -26.57 -14.48 -27.78
N LEU A 412 -27.04 -13.48 -28.53
CA LEU A 412 -27.70 -12.32 -27.97
C LEU A 412 -29.05 -12.74 -27.34
N ILE A 413 -29.25 -12.36 -26.07
CA ILE A 413 -30.49 -12.59 -25.31
C ILE A 413 -31.34 -11.30 -25.30
N LYS A 414 -30.70 -10.16 -25.02
CA LYS A 414 -31.41 -8.88 -24.88
C LYS A 414 -30.47 -7.69 -25.06
N SER A 415 -31.01 -6.57 -25.52
CA SER A 415 -30.37 -5.26 -25.52
C SER A 415 -31.22 -4.29 -24.68
N LEU A 416 -30.58 -3.60 -23.72
CA LEU A 416 -31.21 -2.63 -22.83
C LEU A 416 -30.72 -1.22 -23.20
N ASN A 417 -31.65 -0.30 -23.45
CA ASN A 417 -31.32 1.09 -23.72
C ASN A 417 -30.86 1.78 -22.43
N VAL A 418 -29.58 2.14 -22.36
CA VAL A 418 -28.97 2.80 -21.20
C VAL A 418 -28.02 3.87 -21.73
N PRO A 419 -28.18 5.16 -21.39
CA PRO A 419 -27.29 6.18 -21.92
C PRO A 419 -25.87 6.03 -21.34
N ASN A 420 -24.86 5.93 -22.21
CA ASN A 420 -23.44 5.93 -21.84
C ASN A 420 -23.10 4.99 -20.66
N PRO A 421 -23.43 3.69 -20.75
CA PRO A 421 -23.17 2.75 -19.67
C PRO A 421 -21.66 2.59 -19.52
N SER A 422 -21.13 2.89 -18.35
CA SER A 422 -19.71 2.73 -18.03
C SER A 422 -19.45 1.48 -17.20
N GLN A 423 -20.47 1.00 -16.49
CA GLN A 423 -20.41 -0.17 -15.64
C GLN A 423 -21.79 -0.82 -15.50
N VAL A 424 -21.82 -2.14 -15.36
CA VAL A 424 -23.01 -2.91 -14.95
C VAL A 424 -22.64 -3.66 -13.69
N ALA A 425 -23.53 -3.63 -12.69
CA ALA A 425 -23.43 -4.44 -11.47
C ALA A 425 -24.68 -5.32 -11.35
N ILE A 426 -24.48 -6.58 -10.99
CA ILE A 426 -25.56 -7.52 -10.67
C ILE A 426 -25.61 -7.71 -9.16
N GLU A 427 -26.77 -7.48 -8.55
CA GLU A 427 -26.93 -7.65 -7.12
C GLU A 427 -26.97 -9.16 -6.76
N PRO A 428 -26.04 -9.69 -5.94
CA PRO A 428 -25.83 -11.12 -5.78
C PRO A 428 -27.02 -11.93 -5.23
N HIS A 429 -27.97 -11.32 -4.54
CA HIS A 429 -29.11 -12.01 -3.94
C HIS A 429 -30.36 -11.97 -4.82
N THR A 430 -30.66 -10.82 -5.40
CA THR A 430 -31.87 -10.53 -6.18
C THR A 430 -31.67 -10.69 -7.68
N GLN A 431 -30.42 -10.72 -8.15
CA GLN A 431 -30.04 -10.76 -9.57
C GLN A 431 -30.53 -9.55 -10.38
N LYS A 432 -31.00 -8.49 -9.73
CA LYS A 432 -31.34 -7.23 -10.40
C LYS A 432 -30.11 -6.58 -11.00
N VAL A 433 -30.32 -5.89 -12.12
CA VAL A 433 -29.27 -5.27 -12.92
C VAL A 433 -29.20 -3.78 -12.62
N TYR A 434 -28.02 -3.28 -12.29
CA TYR A 434 -27.76 -1.88 -11.99
C TYR A 434 -26.78 -1.34 -13.02
N ALA A 435 -27.30 -0.64 -14.03
CA ALA A 435 -26.50 -0.05 -15.10
C ALA A 435 -26.12 1.39 -14.74
N VAL A 436 -24.81 1.65 -14.66
CA VAL A 436 -24.23 2.94 -14.27
C VAL A 436 -23.93 3.76 -15.52
N SER A 437 -24.54 4.93 -15.62
CA SER A 437 -24.24 5.92 -16.66
C SER A 437 -23.21 6.92 -16.16
N SER A 438 -22.03 6.94 -16.77
CA SER A 438 -20.99 7.96 -16.56
C SER A 438 -20.09 8.07 -17.78
N ILE A 439 -19.36 9.16 -17.94
CA ILE A 439 -18.44 9.33 -19.08
C ILE A 439 -17.26 8.36 -18.99
N VAL A 440 -16.98 7.69 -20.12
CA VAL A 440 -15.67 7.12 -20.46
C VAL A 440 -15.08 8.03 -21.55
N TYR A 441 -13.83 8.49 -21.38
CA TYR A 441 -13.24 9.46 -22.32
C TYR A 441 -12.79 8.78 -23.61
N VAL A 442 -13.09 9.34 -24.79
CA VAL A 442 -12.64 8.81 -26.10
C VAL A 442 -12.29 9.98 -27.03
N GLU A 443 -11.14 9.95 -27.72
CA GLU A 443 -10.75 10.98 -28.69
C GLU A 443 -11.39 10.73 -30.06
N GLY A 444 -11.70 11.80 -30.78
CA GLY A 444 -11.72 11.71 -32.25
C GLY A 444 -12.90 10.98 -32.86
N ARG A 445 -14.12 11.17 -32.34
CA ARG A 445 -15.38 11.15 -33.13
C ARG A 445 -16.55 11.83 -32.42
N ASN A 446 -16.24 12.82 -31.58
CA ASN A 446 -17.21 13.71 -30.95
C ASN A 446 -16.62 15.06 -30.47
N SER A 447 -15.35 15.34 -30.79
CA SER A 447 -14.64 16.53 -30.30
C SER A 447 -15.11 17.86 -30.90
N LYS A 448 -15.85 17.85 -32.03
CA LYS A 448 -16.47 19.07 -32.58
C LYS A 448 -17.96 19.26 -32.23
N LYS A 449 -18.71 18.19 -31.89
CA LYS A 449 -20.17 18.28 -31.59
C LYS A 449 -20.53 18.14 -30.11
N ILE A 450 -19.71 17.51 -29.27
CA ILE A 450 -19.95 17.50 -27.83
C ILE A 450 -19.29 18.75 -27.22
N ARG A 451 -19.98 19.88 -27.33
CA ARG A 451 -19.80 21.01 -26.39
C ARG A 451 -19.83 20.44 -24.98
N LEU A 452 -18.79 20.71 -24.20
CA LEU A 452 -18.61 20.66 -22.73
C LEU A 452 -19.86 20.42 -21.86
N LYS A 453 -20.60 19.33 -22.05
CA LYS A 453 -21.80 19.02 -21.25
C LYS A 453 -21.39 18.18 -20.05
N LYS A 454 -21.63 18.72 -18.85
CA LYS A 454 -21.69 17.95 -17.61
C LYS A 454 -22.72 16.85 -17.80
N ILE A 455 -22.33 15.58 -17.67
CA ILE A 455 -23.30 14.49 -17.60
C ILE A 455 -23.60 14.23 -16.13
N GLN A 456 -24.87 14.32 -15.77
CA GLN A 456 -25.35 13.85 -14.48
C GLN A 456 -25.23 12.32 -14.46
N SER A 457 -24.30 11.81 -13.66
CA SER A 457 -24.12 10.37 -13.52
C SER A 457 -25.31 9.77 -12.78
N LYS A 458 -25.72 8.57 -13.18
CA LYS A 458 -26.93 7.93 -12.67
C LYS A 458 -26.85 6.41 -12.73
N ILE A 459 -27.76 5.76 -12.02
CA ILE A 459 -27.95 4.30 -12.03
C ILE A 459 -29.36 4.03 -12.54
N THR A 460 -29.50 3.15 -13.53
CA THR A 460 -30.78 2.60 -13.99
C THR A 460 -30.90 1.16 -13.51
N VAL A 461 -32.03 0.81 -12.92
CA VAL A 461 -32.29 -0.51 -12.33
C VAL A 461 -33.23 -1.29 -13.23
N PHE A 462 -32.85 -2.51 -13.56
CA PHE A 462 -33.70 -3.46 -14.26
C PHE A 462 -33.96 -4.69 -13.38
N SER A 463 -35.13 -5.29 -13.55
CA SER A 463 -35.45 -6.59 -12.96
C SER A 463 -34.46 -7.67 -13.44
N ALA A 464 -34.41 -8.78 -12.73
CA ALA A 464 -33.60 -9.92 -13.12
C ALA A 464 -34.07 -10.54 -14.45
N ALA A 465 -33.26 -11.44 -15.00
CA ALA A 465 -33.63 -12.26 -16.14
C ALA A 465 -34.79 -13.21 -15.80
N PRO A 466 -35.76 -13.44 -16.70
CA PRO A 466 -35.73 -13.07 -18.12
C PRO A 466 -36.37 -11.71 -18.48
N GLU A 467 -37.06 -11.03 -17.56
CA GLU A 467 -37.94 -9.92 -17.93
C GLU A 467 -37.20 -8.62 -18.26
N PHE A 468 -36.14 -8.30 -17.51
CA PHE A 468 -35.36 -7.06 -17.64
C PHE A 468 -36.20 -5.78 -17.71
N LYS A 469 -37.28 -5.70 -16.91
CA LYS A 469 -38.14 -4.51 -16.83
C LYS A 469 -37.37 -3.37 -16.18
N ASN A 470 -37.40 -2.17 -16.76
CA ASN A 470 -36.85 -0.97 -16.13
C ASN A 470 -37.72 -0.61 -14.91
N GLU A 471 -37.15 -0.73 -13.71
CA GLU A 471 -37.88 -0.54 -12.45
C GLU A 471 -37.67 0.86 -11.85
N ASN A 472 -36.46 1.43 -11.97
CA ASN A 472 -36.13 2.68 -11.30
C ASN A 472 -34.88 3.37 -11.86
N GLN A 473 -34.68 4.64 -11.49
CA GLN A 473 -33.49 5.41 -11.85
C GLN A 473 -33.10 6.40 -10.75
N PHE A 474 -31.79 6.50 -10.47
CA PHE A 474 -31.25 7.33 -9.40
C PHE A 474 -30.12 8.21 -9.92
N ASN A 475 -30.16 9.51 -9.61
CA ASN A 475 -29.02 10.38 -9.83
C ASN A 475 -27.97 10.14 -8.75
N LEU A 476 -26.71 9.97 -9.15
CA LEU A 476 -25.60 9.95 -8.21
C LEU A 476 -25.37 11.34 -7.61
N PRO A 477 -24.84 11.44 -6.39
CA PRO A 477 -24.49 12.71 -5.78
C PRO A 477 -23.62 13.58 -6.69
N LYS A 478 -23.78 14.91 -6.61
CA LYS A 478 -23.21 15.87 -7.57
C LYS A 478 -21.68 15.76 -7.72
N ASP A 479 -20.99 15.33 -6.68
CA ASP A 479 -19.53 15.15 -6.63
C ASP A 479 -19.04 13.85 -7.28
N PHE A 480 -19.93 12.93 -7.65
CA PHE A 480 -19.64 11.78 -8.51
C PHE A 480 -19.96 12.02 -9.99
N ASN A 481 -20.51 13.19 -10.36
CA ASN A 481 -20.74 13.54 -11.76
C ASN A 481 -19.45 13.62 -12.56
N THR A 482 -19.45 13.05 -13.75
CA THR A 482 -18.30 13.01 -14.68
C THR A 482 -18.37 14.10 -15.74
N TRP A 483 -17.22 14.58 -16.23
CA TRP A 483 -17.13 15.76 -17.09
C TRP A 483 -16.15 15.53 -18.26
N ILE A 484 -16.41 16.22 -19.37
CA ILE A 484 -15.60 16.16 -20.61
C ILE A 484 -14.57 17.31 -20.66
N LYS A 485 -14.04 17.75 -19.52
CA LYS A 485 -12.88 18.66 -19.56
C LYS A 485 -11.62 17.84 -19.88
N PRO A 486 -10.57 18.43 -20.47
CA PRO A 486 -9.25 17.81 -20.55
C PRO A 486 -8.68 17.74 -19.13
N VAL A 487 -9.24 16.84 -18.32
CA VAL A 487 -8.75 16.55 -16.98
C VAL A 487 -7.56 15.62 -17.15
N GLN A 488 -6.52 15.87 -16.37
CA GLN A 488 -5.41 14.96 -16.21
C GLN A 488 -5.94 13.69 -15.55
N TYR A 489 -6.33 12.69 -16.36
CA TYR A 489 -6.68 11.39 -15.83
C TYR A 489 -5.39 10.68 -15.44
N LYS A 490 -5.05 10.76 -14.14
CA LYS A 490 -4.19 9.78 -13.48
C LYS A 490 -5.10 8.67 -12.94
N GLY A 491 -5.17 7.52 -13.61
CA GLY A 491 -5.93 6.36 -13.14
C GLY A 491 -6.88 5.76 -14.17
N ASN A 492 -7.22 4.47 -13.95
CA ASN A 492 -8.14 3.56 -14.66
C ASN A 492 -8.43 3.89 -16.12
N TYR A 493 -7.44 4.32 -16.91
CA TYR A 493 -7.58 4.47 -18.36
C TYR A 493 -8.86 5.21 -18.78
N GLY A 494 -9.23 6.30 -18.10
CA GLY A 494 -10.43 7.08 -18.43
C GLY A 494 -11.76 6.59 -17.83
N PHE A 495 -11.73 5.71 -16.82
CA PHE A 495 -12.91 5.23 -16.09
C PHE A 495 -12.96 5.79 -14.65
N PRO A 496 -13.63 6.93 -14.43
CA PRO A 496 -13.48 7.71 -13.19
C PRO A 496 -14.24 7.16 -11.97
N LEU A 497 -15.12 6.17 -12.15
CA LEU A 497 -15.99 5.63 -11.11
C LEU A 497 -15.83 4.12 -10.97
N SER A 498 -16.02 3.65 -9.74
CA SER A 498 -16.16 2.24 -9.38
C SER A 498 -17.38 2.10 -8.49
N VAL A 499 -18.36 1.33 -8.95
CA VAL A 499 -19.67 1.18 -8.30
C VAL A 499 -20.00 -0.30 -8.12
N THR A 500 -20.55 -0.68 -6.98
CA THR A 500 -21.19 -1.99 -6.82
C THR A 500 -22.43 -1.85 -5.95
N VAL A 501 -23.27 -2.88 -5.92
CA VAL A 501 -24.50 -2.89 -5.14
C VAL A 501 -24.62 -4.20 -4.38
N LEU A 502 -25.14 -4.12 -3.16
CA LEU A 502 -25.35 -5.30 -2.32
C LEU A 502 -26.59 -5.10 -1.45
N LYS A 503 -27.43 -6.13 -1.38
CA LYS A 503 -28.56 -6.17 -0.45
C LYS A 503 -28.07 -6.13 1.00
N ASN A 504 -28.74 -5.33 1.82
CA ASN A 504 -28.49 -5.19 3.25
C ASN A 504 -29.83 -5.25 3.98
N LYS A 505 -30.16 -6.42 4.54
CA LYS A 505 -31.51 -6.73 5.04
C LYS A 505 -32.53 -6.46 3.94
N ASP A 506 -33.50 -5.57 4.14
CA ASP A 506 -34.54 -5.25 3.16
C ASP A 506 -34.17 -4.12 2.20
N ASP A 507 -33.03 -3.48 2.42
CA ASP A 507 -32.55 -2.37 1.60
C ASP A 507 -31.47 -2.81 0.60
N ILE A 508 -31.19 -1.94 -0.38
CA ILE A 508 -30.04 -2.07 -1.27
C ILE A 508 -29.04 -0.95 -0.98
N ASN A 509 -27.79 -1.34 -0.72
CA ASN A 509 -26.67 -0.41 -0.58
C ASN A 509 -25.92 -0.27 -1.91
N VAL A 510 -25.72 0.98 -2.32
CA VAL A 510 -24.86 1.40 -3.44
C VAL A 510 -23.51 1.82 -2.86
N TRP A 511 -22.48 1.07 -3.21
CA TRP A 511 -21.10 1.38 -2.89
C TRP A 511 -20.48 2.13 -4.05
N ILE A 512 -19.87 3.28 -3.78
CA ILE A 512 -19.27 4.10 -4.82
C ILE A 512 -17.93 4.67 -4.36
N SER A 513 -16.97 4.67 -5.29
CA SER A 513 -15.74 5.43 -5.17
C SER A 513 -15.38 6.11 -6.48
N ARG A 514 -14.50 7.10 -6.39
CA ARG A 514 -14.03 7.90 -7.52
C ARG A 514 -12.52 8.00 -7.53
N GLU A 515 -11.97 8.09 -8.72
CA GLU A 515 -10.54 8.31 -8.92
C GLU A 515 -10.07 9.66 -8.39
N TRP A 516 -8.77 9.74 -8.13
CA TRP A 516 -8.14 11.01 -7.81
C TRP A 516 -8.03 11.89 -9.04
N LEU A 517 -9.03 12.74 -9.23
CA LEU A 517 -8.99 13.75 -10.29
C LEU A 517 -8.03 14.87 -9.87
N ARG A 518 -6.91 15.01 -10.59
CA ARG A 518 -6.03 16.17 -10.47
C ARG A 518 -6.62 17.30 -11.31
N GLU A 519 -7.17 18.31 -10.67
CA GLU A 519 -7.52 19.56 -11.36
C GLU A 519 -6.22 20.32 -11.65
N ASN A 520 -5.62 20.06 -12.81
CA ASN A 520 -4.58 20.86 -13.47
C ASN A 520 -3.33 21.23 -12.62
N VAL A 521 -2.18 20.63 -12.95
CA VAL A 521 -0.85 20.94 -12.35
C VAL A 521 -0.54 22.45 -12.35
N ASN A 522 -0.93 23.18 -13.39
CA ASN A 522 -0.46 24.55 -13.63
C ASN A 522 -1.28 25.62 -12.90
N THR A 523 -2.41 25.27 -12.30
CA THR A 523 -3.21 26.27 -11.58
C THR A 523 -3.36 26.03 -10.10
N ILE A 524 -3.25 24.81 -9.53
CA ILE A 524 -3.37 24.50 -8.07
C ILE A 524 -4.54 25.27 -7.37
N LYS A 525 -5.50 25.82 -8.12
CA LYS A 525 -6.43 26.85 -7.64
C LYS A 525 -7.69 26.23 -7.05
N LYS A 526 -7.89 24.92 -7.24
CA LYS A 526 -9.01 24.16 -6.70
C LYS A 526 -8.48 22.87 -6.08
N GLY A 527 -8.59 22.79 -4.76
CA GLY A 527 -8.08 21.68 -3.97
C GLY A 527 -8.64 20.32 -4.39
N PHE A 528 -7.86 19.27 -4.12
CA PHE A 528 -8.24 17.87 -4.34
C PHE A 528 -9.53 17.53 -3.56
N LYS A 529 -10.63 17.20 -4.25
CA LYS A 529 -11.73 16.45 -3.61
C LYS A 529 -11.36 14.97 -3.56
N LYS A 530 -10.57 14.60 -2.55
CA LYS A 530 -10.27 13.20 -2.22
C LYS A 530 -11.56 12.54 -1.75
N THR A 531 -12.01 11.51 -2.46
CA THR A 531 -13.16 10.71 -2.04
C THR A 531 -12.69 9.28 -1.78
N ASN A 532 -12.95 8.81 -0.57
CA ASN A 532 -12.85 7.40 -0.23
C ASN A 532 -14.16 6.70 -0.68
N ILE A 533 -14.35 5.45 -0.27
CA ILE A 533 -15.61 4.74 -0.49
C ILE A 533 -16.73 5.39 0.32
N ARG A 534 -17.88 5.59 -0.34
CA ARG A 534 -19.14 5.95 0.31
C ARG A 534 -20.19 4.89 0.03
N ILE A 535 -21.05 4.69 1.02
CA ILE A 535 -22.15 3.74 0.96
C ILE A 535 -23.44 4.54 1.08
N TYR A 536 -24.32 4.36 0.09
CA TYR A 536 -25.65 4.96 0.07
C TYR A 536 -26.70 3.86 0.11
N THR A 537 -27.72 4.01 0.93
CA THR A 537 -28.88 3.13 0.92
C THR A 537 -29.96 3.71 0.01
N ILE A 538 -30.53 2.88 -0.86
CA ILE A 538 -31.68 3.25 -1.69
C ILE A 538 -32.91 3.35 -0.79
N LYS A 539 -33.53 4.54 -0.73
CA LYS A 539 -34.77 4.80 0.01
C LYS A 539 -35.78 5.43 -0.95
N GLY A 540 -36.75 4.63 -1.39
CA GLY A 540 -37.70 5.03 -2.43
C GLY A 540 -36.98 5.41 -3.73
N LYS A 541 -37.09 6.68 -4.14
CA LYS A 541 -36.42 7.24 -5.33
C LYS A 541 -35.13 8.03 -5.02
N LYS A 542 -34.59 7.93 -3.80
CA LYS A 542 -33.42 8.72 -3.33
C LYS A 542 -32.31 7.83 -2.80
N LEU A 543 -31.09 8.36 -2.82
CA LEU A 543 -29.90 7.76 -2.18
C LEU A 543 -29.65 8.48 -0.85
N LYS A 544 -29.65 7.73 0.26
CA LYS A 544 -29.31 8.24 1.60
C LYS A 544 -27.89 7.79 1.97
N LEU A 545 -26.99 8.73 2.25
CA LEU A 545 -25.63 8.39 2.72
C LEU A 545 -25.72 7.68 4.07
N THR A 546 -25.15 6.49 4.17
CA THR A 546 -25.13 5.69 5.41
C THR A 546 -23.73 5.42 5.92
N ASN A 547 -22.71 5.47 5.05
CA ASN A 547 -21.31 5.37 5.47
C ASN A 547 -20.38 6.21 4.58
N ASP A 548 -19.36 6.82 5.18
CA ASP A 548 -18.28 7.54 4.49
C ASP A 548 -16.94 7.14 5.12
N PHE A 549 -16.20 6.27 4.44
CA PHE A 549 -14.90 5.78 4.92
C PHE A 549 -13.90 6.92 5.06
N GLY A 550 -14.01 7.98 4.25
CA GLY A 550 -13.11 9.13 4.32
C GLY A 550 -13.36 9.95 5.58
N LYS A 551 -14.63 10.18 5.91
CA LYS A 551 -15.03 10.88 7.12
C LYS A 551 -14.61 10.12 8.37
N GLU A 552 -14.92 8.81 8.45
CA GLU A 552 -14.58 7.99 9.63
C GLU A 552 -13.08 7.98 9.92
N ILE A 553 -12.25 7.87 8.88
CA ILE A 553 -10.79 7.93 9.02
C ILE A 553 -10.32 9.31 9.49
N SER A 554 -10.93 10.37 8.98
CA SER A 554 -10.61 11.75 9.38
C SER A 554 -11.00 12.02 10.83
N ASP A 555 -12.15 11.51 11.29
CA ASP A 555 -12.63 11.67 12.67
C ASP A 555 -11.67 11.01 13.69
N GLN A 556 -10.92 9.98 13.27
CA GLN A 556 -9.88 9.32 14.07
C GLN A 556 -8.51 10.00 14.00
N ASN A 557 -8.40 11.18 13.38
CA ASN A 557 -7.13 11.85 13.10
C ASN A 557 -6.13 10.93 12.34
N ILE A 558 -6.63 10.03 11.51
CA ILE A 558 -5.83 9.25 10.56
C ILE A 558 -5.87 9.95 9.20
N MET A 559 -4.78 9.87 8.44
CA MET A 559 -4.76 10.45 7.10
C MET A 559 -5.59 9.61 6.14
N SER A 560 -6.64 10.23 5.62
CA SER A 560 -7.48 9.70 4.54
C SER A 560 -6.74 9.57 3.20
N VAL A 561 -5.55 10.16 3.11
CA VAL A 561 -4.73 10.22 1.91
C VAL A 561 -3.47 9.39 2.16
N PRO A 562 -3.14 8.42 1.29
CA PRO A 562 -1.90 7.67 1.37
C PRO A 562 -0.68 8.58 1.20
N ALA A 563 0.39 8.20 1.88
CA ALA A 563 1.67 8.89 1.83
C ALA A 563 2.23 8.94 0.39
N LYS A 564 2.96 10.00 0.05
CA LYS A 564 3.71 10.06 -1.21
C LYS A 564 5.00 9.26 -1.05
N PHE A 565 5.25 8.31 -1.95
CA PHE A 565 6.43 7.43 -1.91
C PHE A 565 6.60 6.67 -0.58
N ASN A 566 5.53 6.48 0.18
CA ASN A 566 5.55 5.78 1.47
C ASN A 566 6.55 6.38 2.48
N ARG A 567 6.81 7.69 2.38
CA ARG A 567 7.66 8.43 3.31
C ARG A 567 6.87 8.83 4.55
N GLN A 568 6.71 7.87 5.45
CA GLN A 568 6.32 8.10 6.83
C GLN A 568 7.58 8.06 7.70
N ARG A 569 7.69 8.99 8.64
CA ARG A 569 8.73 8.95 9.68
C ARG A 569 8.06 8.89 11.03
N ILE A 570 8.65 8.12 11.92
CA ILE A 570 8.19 7.99 13.30
C ILE A 570 9.35 8.37 14.22
N ASN A 571 9.03 9.20 15.20
CA ASN A 571 9.96 9.62 16.25
C ASN A 571 9.35 9.27 17.60
N PHE A 572 10.19 8.91 18.57
CA PHE A 572 9.78 8.67 19.95
C PHE A 572 10.28 9.82 20.82
N ASN A 573 9.43 10.35 21.69
CA ASN A 573 9.85 11.33 22.68
C ASN A 573 10.10 10.60 24.02
N PRO A 574 11.34 10.58 24.53
CA PRO A 574 11.69 9.84 25.74
C PRO A 574 11.07 10.42 27.02
N LYS A 575 10.84 11.74 27.07
CA LYS A 575 10.30 12.43 28.25
C LYS A 575 8.82 12.13 28.47
N ASN A 576 8.02 12.12 27.40
CA ASN A 576 6.57 11.88 27.52
C ASN A 576 6.11 10.51 27.03
N LYS A 577 7.04 9.68 26.54
CA LYS A 577 6.82 8.31 26.06
C LYS A 577 5.82 8.19 24.89
N LYS A 578 5.57 9.27 24.14
CA LYS A 578 4.67 9.27 22.96
C LYS A 578 5.43 9.11 21.64
N LEU A 579 4.69 8.69 20.62
CA LEU A 579 5.18 8.57 19.24
C LEU A 579 4.71 9.78 18.41
N TYR A 580 5.55 10.25 17.50
CA TYR A 580 5.28 11.39 16.64
C TYR A 580 5.53 10.99 15.19
N MET A 581 4.46 10.93 14.40
CA MET A 581 4.52 10.52 13.00
C MET A 581 4.37 11.72 12.06
N THR A 582 5.22 11.80 11.05
CA THR A 582 5.17 12.82 9.99
C THR A 582 5.08 12.19 8.61
N GLU A 583 4.43 12.90 7.69
CA GLU A 583 4.37 12.55 6.27
C GLU A 583 4.63 13.77 5.40
N GLY A 584 5.59 13.66 4.49
CA GLY A 584 5.91 14.73 3.55
C GLY A 584 4.78 14.95 2.53
N ARG A 585 4.25 16.18 2.49
CA ARG A 585 3.09 16.58 1.67
C ARG A 585 3.23 17.93 0.96
N ALA A 586 4.13 18.79 1.40
CA ALA A 586 4.36 20.11 0.80
C ALA A 586 5.51 20.08 -0.24
N LEU A 587 5.47 21.04 -1.17
CA LEU A 587 6.35 21.24 -2.34
C LEU A 587 6.40 20.08 -3.37
N LEU A 588 7.02 20.37 -4.53
CA LEU A 588 7.26 19.44 -5.65
C LEU A 588 8.13 18.25 -5.19
N GLY A 589 7.50 17.23 -4.60
CA GLY A 589 8.21 16.06 -4.09
C GLY A 589 7.56 15.40 -2.89
N GLY A 590 6.83 16.17 -2.07
CA GLY A 590 6.29 15.67 -0.81
C GLY A 590 7.41 15.40 0.20
N THR A 591 8.34 16.33 0.35
CA THR A 591 9.47 16.24 1.29
C THR A 591 9.20 17.00 2.59
N LEU A 592 8.41 18.07 2.53
CA LEU A 592 8.06 18.91 3.68
C LEU A 592 6.75 18.48 4.33
N PHE A 593 6.63 18.64 5.64
CA PHE A 593 5.39 18.45 6.41
C PHE A 593 5.03 19.70 7.21
N LYS A 594 3.73 19.94 7.35
CA LYS A 594 3.14 21.05 8.14
C LYS A 594 2.41 20.56 9.40
N GLN A 595 2.33 19.23 9.55
CA GLN A 595 1.55 18.57 10.60
C GLN A 595 2.32 17.38 11.14
N ILE A 596 2.28 17.22 12.45
CA ILE A 596 2.79 16.06 13.19
C ILE A 596 1.58 15.34 13.81
N ARG A 597 1.59 14.02 13.79
CA ARG A 597 0.61 13.21 14.51
C ARG A 597 1.23 12.64 15.77
N GLU A 598 0.84 13.18 16.90
CA GLU A 598 1.17 12.62 18.19
C GLU A 598 0.27 11.41 18.45
N ILE A 599 0.87 10.27 18.77
CA ILE A 599 0.21 8.99 19.00
C ILE A 599 0.58 8.55 20.42
N ASN A 600 -0.43 8.39 21.27
CA ASN A 600 -0.26 7.73 22.56
C ASN A 600 -0.21 6.21 22.32
N PRO A 601 0.92 5.52 22.61
CA PRO A 601 1.07 4.10 22.29
C PRO A 601 0.18 3.18 23.16
N GLU A 602 -0.13 3.59 24.39
CA GLU A 602 -0.99 2.81 25.31
C GLU A 602 -2.44 2.82 24.83
N THR A 603 -3.00 3.99 24.59
CA THR A 603 -4.42 4.19 24.24
C THR A 603 -4.69 4.12 22.73
N GLY A 604 -3.68 4.33 21.89
CA GLY A 604 -3.83 4.49 20.45
C GLY A 604 -4.43 5.84 20.01
N LYS A 605 -4.71 6.77 20.95
CA LYS A 605 -5.27 8.09 20.64
C LYS A 605 -4.30 8.91 19.80
N ILE A 606 -4.82 9.54 18.74
CA ILE A 606 -4.05 10.36 17.80
C ILE A 606 -4.49 11.82 17.90
N SER A 607 -3.53 12.72 18.08
CA SER A 607 -3.70 14.17 18.06
C SER A 607 -2.91 14.77 16.89
N VAL A 608 -3.39 15.86 16.32
CA VAL A 608 -2.71 16.58 15.22
C VAL A 608 -2.14 17.88 15.73
N ILE A 609 -0.85 18.08 15.51
CA ILE A 609 -0.10 19.29 15.90
C ILE A 609 0.33 20.00 14.63
N GLN A 610 -0.02 21.28 14.47
CA GLN A 610 0.54 22.10 13.38
C GLN A 610 1.96 22.49 13.72
N THR A 611 2.87 22.41 12.74
CA THR A 611 4.24 22.91 12.91
C THR A 611 4.29 24.43 12.74
N PRO A 612 5.25 25.12 13.40
CA PRO A 612 5.40 26.58 13.27
C PRO A 612 5.81 27.01 11.86
N PHE A 613 6.49 26.14 11.12
CA PHE A 613 6.83 26.31 9.70
C PHE A 613 6.81 24.94 8.99
N ASP A 614 6.89 24.96 7.66
CA ASP A 614 7.01 23.73 6.87
C ASP A 614 8.39 23.08 7.10
N ALA A 615 8.43 21.92 7.77
CA ALA A 615 9.67 21.25 8.15
C ALA A 615 9.98 20.07 7.22
N GLU A 616 11.27 19.81 6.96
CA GLU A 616 11.75 18.65 6.20
C GLU A 616 12.02 17.46 7.10
N ASP A 617 12.40 17.68 8.36
CA ASP A 617 12.76 16.62 9.29
C ASP A 617 12.52 17.02 10.75
N MET A 618 12.51 16.02 11.63
CA MET A 618 12.43 16.22 13.07
C MET A 618 13.09 15.10 13.89
N CYS A 619 13.55 15.43 15.09
CA CYS A 619 13.96 14.46 16.11
C CYS A 619 13.73 15.03 17.52
N PHE A 620 13.75 14.16 18.53
CA PHE A 620 13.78 14.56 19.93
C PHE A 620 15.16 14.27 20.53
N ASP A 621 15.61 15.12 21.46
CA ASP A 621 16.74 14.77 22.35
C ASP A 621 16.26 14.00 23.59
N HIS A 622 17.21 13.69 24.47
CA HIS A 622 16.98 12.94 25.71
C HIS A 622 16.12 13.71 26.73
N ASP A 623 16.15 15.05 26.69
CA ASP A 623 15.34 15.93 27.52
C ASP A 623 13.93 16.16 26.94
N GLY A 624 13.65 15.59 25.77
CA GLY A 624 12.37 15.70 25.08
C GLY A 624 12.17 17.02 24.33
N PHE A 625 13.21 17.83 24.11
CA PHE A 625 13.14 18.96 23.18
C PHE A 625 13.06 18.47 21.74
N LEU A 626 12.22 19.15 20.95
CA LEU A 626 11.95 18.84 19.56
C LEU A 626 12.77 19.73 18.65
N TYR A 627 13.53 19.12 17.75
CA TYR A 627 14.24 19.82 16.69
C TYR A 627 13.44 19.73 15.40
N LEU A 628 13.15 20.87 14.79
CA LEU A 628 12.59 20.96 13.45
C LEU A 628 13.62 21.52 12.50
N ARG A 629 13.73 20.91 11.31
CA ARG A 629 14.74 21.31 10.32
C ARG A 629 14.10 21.68 8.98
N THR A 630 14.59 22.74 8.36
CA THR A 630 14.47 23.03 6.92
C THR A 630 15.84 22.87 6.24
N ARG A 631 15.95 23.16 4.94
CA ARG A 631 17.26 23.12 4.27
C ARG A 631 18.32 24.05 4.89
N SER A 632 17.88 25.17 5.45
CA SER A 632 18.77 26.24 5.91
C SER A 632 18.68 26.52 7.41
N HIS A 633 17.72 25.94 8.12
CA HIS A 633 17.49 26.24 9.53
C HIS A 633 17.24 24.97 10.34
N VAL A 634 17.74 24.96 11.57
CA VAL A 634 17.35 24.00 12.61
C VAL A 634 16.90 24.82 13.82
N VAL A 635 15.67 24.57 14.27
CA VAL A 635 15.08 25.28 15.41
C VAL A 635 14.68 24.26 16.47
N ARG A 636 15.04 24.57 17.72
CA ARG A 636 14.72 23.74 18.88
C ARG A 636 13.50 24.30 19.61
N TYR A 637 12.60 23.40 19.98
CA TYR A 637 11.36 23.72 20.64
C TYR A 637 11.14 22.84 21.87
N GLU A 638 10.54 23.42 22.89
CA GLU A 638 9.78 22.66 23.87
C GLU A 638 8.34 22.53 23.36
N LEU A 639 7.85 21.29 23.28
CA LEU A 639 6.50 20.98 22.86
C LEU A 639 5.70 20.48 24.06
N SER A 640 4.80 21.33 24.58
CA SER A 640 3.91 20.97 25.69
C SER A 640 2.46 21.25 25.31
N ASN A 641 1.58 20.25 25.45
CA ASN A 641 0.15 20.38 25.12
C ASN A 641 -0.13 20.99 23.73
N SER A 642 0.63 20.59 22.71
CA SER A 642 0.55 21.13 21.34
C SER A 642 0.88 22.62 21.19
N LYS A 643 1.48 23.24 22.22
CA LYS A 643 2.02 24.60 22.17
C LYS A 643 3.53 24.56 21.97
N TRP A 644 4.00 25.48 21.14
CA TRP A 644 5.41 25.61 20.78
C TRP A 644 6.04 26.71 21.63
N ARG A 645 7.13 26.39 22.32
CA ARG A 645 8.04 27.38 22.91
C ARG A 645 9.40 27.20 22.27
N GLU A 646 9.87 28.20 21.55
CA GLU A 646 11.23 28.17 21.01
C GLU A 646 12.24 28.20 22.15
N VAL A 647 13.26 27.34 22.07
CA VAL A 647 14.31 27.24 23.07
C VAL A 647 15.64 27.55 22.38
N PRO A 648 16.14 28.79 22.50
CA PRO A 648 17.41 29.20 21.92
C PRO A 648 18.52 28.23 22.29
N TRP A 649 19.47 28.03 21.37
CA TRP A 649 20.64 27.19 21.59
C TRP A 649 21.85 27.80 20.90
N ILE A 650 22.98 27.78 21.58
CA ILE A 650 24.25 28.27 21.05
C ILE A 650 25.04 27.06 20.59
N MET A 651 25.39 27.03 19.30
CA MET A 651 26.33 26.07 18.77
C MET A 651 27.75 26.63 18.98
N VAL A 652 28.46 26.15 20.00
CA VAL A 652 29.83 26.60 20.26
C VAL A 652 30.79 25.72 19.46
N MET A 653 31.46 26.29 18.46
CA MET A 653 32.55 25.61 17.75
C MET A 653 33.84 25.69 18.57
N ASN A 654 34.45 24.55 18.89
CA ASN A 654 35.83 24.51 19.38
C ASN A 654 36.76 23.81 18.37
N LYS A 655 38.08 23.97 18.55
CA LYS A 655 39.14 23.43 17.66
C LYS A 655 39.17 21.89 17.53
N LYS A 656 38.32 21.14 18.26
CA LYS A 656 38.23 19.66 18.23
C LYS A 656 36.88 19.13 17.70
N GLY A 657 35.95 20.00 17.29
CA GLY A 657 34.64 19.62 16.74
C GLY A 657 33.45 20.24 17.48
N PHE A 658 32.24 19.82 17.11
CA PHE A 658 30.97 20.34 17.65
C PHE A 658 30.76 19.90 19.11
N ILE A 659 30.49 20.84 20.01
CA ILE A 659 29.98 20.57 21.37
C ILE A 659 28.61 21.24 21.52
N LEU A 660 27.61 20.47 21.98
CA LEU A 660 26.33 20.99 22.44
C LEU A 660 26.52 21.74 23.76
N ALA A 661 26.36 23.06 23.77
CA ALA A 661 26.34 23.83 25.01
C ALA A 661 24.89 23.92 25.52
N HIS A 662 24.57 23.22 26.61
CA HIS A 662 23.36 23.49 27.39
C HIS A 662 23.60 24.78 28.18
N GLN A 663 22.97 25.89 27.78
CA GLN A 663 22.98 27.10 28.61
C GLN A 663 21.87 26.96 29.65
N VAL A 664 22.25 26.70 30.90
CA VAL A 664 21.42 27.01 32.06
C VAL A 664 21.38 28.53 32.16
N PRO A 665 20.20 29.18 32.24
CA PRO A 665 20.15 30.62 32.42
C PRO A 665 20.62 30.93 33.85
N THR A 666 21.87 31.37 33.99
CA THR A 666 22.29 32.14 35.15
C THR A 666 21.98 33.60 34.87
N GLU A 667 21.30 34.23 35.82
CA GLU A 667 20.90 35.64 35.79
C GLU A 667 22.05 36.56 35.39
N ASN A 668 21.70 37.61 34.66
CA ASN A 668 22.53 38.74 34.24
C ASN A 668 23.63 38.44 33.23
N GLN A 669 23.29 38.53 31.93
CA GLN A 669 24.21 39.10 30.95
C GLN A 669 23.44 39.76 29.79
N THR A 670 23.48 41.08 29.78
CA THR A 670 23.04 41.96 28.69
C THR A 670 23.94 41.71 27.48
N LEU A 671 23.39 41.23 26.36
CA LEU A 671 24.12 41.07 25.10
C LEU A 671 23.67 42.16 24.12
N SER A 672 24.57 43.12 23.86
CA SER A 672 24.51 44.05 22.74
C SER A 672 24.75 43.31 21.42
N LEU A 673 23.85 43.51 20.47
CA LEU A 673 23.93 42.96 19.10
C LEU A 673 24.90 43.77 18.23
N HIS A 674 25.72 43.06 17.46
CA HIS A 674 26.29 43.53 16.19
C HIS A 674 25.89 42.56 15.08
#